data_AF-A0A4R4RK91-F1
#
_entry.id   AF-A0A4R4RK91-F1
#
_cell.length_a   1.000
_cell.length_b   1.000
_cell.length_c   1.000
_cell.angle_alpha   90.00
_cell.angle_beta   90.00
_cell.angle_gamma   90.00
#
_symmetry.space_group_name_H-M   'P 1'
#
loop_
_entity.id
_entity.type
_entity.pdbx_description
1 polymer ?
#
loop_
_entity_poly.entity_id
_entity_poly.type
_entity_poly.pdbx_seq_one_letter_code
_entity_poly.pdbx_strand_id
1 'polypeptide(L)'
;MSWFVLVGYLAVCLTALVIAHGSELTFLPTLSPEAGASGLIWQVQTTFLSVGLAGLAIATQLFVDTPHAVGATRADVLRYAYVEEFVGLGLAANALLAVETIWLQSDAGVAVAVVGGLALTVAMMLISYIRVARLFGKPSLLDEVVKRSLARNLIDRLDTVARNYASATKQLEPLFEAGLTREPTVSASDYAPIRTPRGGLVLRRINPRPVRQALAALAPRVQSIPEAAAAMETSNYSPPEIVVSAEPGDRVRHGAVVFRVRGYSDVPAPVRERVETLLASSLEFEGREAVTPDEEISREISMLQDAVAAGIRAGAFGSASRALELIDAILREAWTAHIATQEAPRRTYSVRRRWLYGVLAEVELDAIQSPKAFTLFVHQAMARVLQVRDVKSTDYTDESLRSFTRIWSNALVAGNHQLDEYVDLILLDLQNLAEYSHLGEADGVDLRVRSSWAIVELVKLAVDARRFSAARAAANYLSGLFEYTDTNGHLRKHARAGQLVLSAWLAWQESRSDEILPRDEDLHRLLGPKGNRSDIVAAGLVVSNESTPFSRWQWWEAANLGPMQVKALEMNNYVLHAVARALIRSNGTLPKATSHDLNSFYTRLMPLLEEVDEALDHSATTLRANLSQEIERWKASEITALANAHVSDQKVGELKRAFEARLYSDSRISRRLPRSSSVPLDADAAMPVFGINYKIPRHYFVDEIFNSTYADPKDLGDMIAQAFIDAENRKIVDHLAALTTRRAKVRTDAVVRAIAKLGDDASKYILLAPFGGPDAEEWWEESLQASLKMVSVIETAALDDTLILFDPRRTLLSHIHPRTSGELEPVGETGIALGVIDDVNDQDDPKVRVEAGEYVVFWPGDDPFVHAFQSS
;
A
#
# COMPACT_ATOMS: atom_id res chain seq x y z
N MET A 1 -21.27 5.40 -40.96
CA MET A 1 -21.07 6.60 -41.80
C MET A 1 -21.74 7.82 -41.17
N SER A 2 -21.17 9.04 -41.23
CA SER A 2 -21.84 10.21 -40.63
C SER A 2 -23.09 10.57 -41.44
N TRP A 3 -24.19 10.91 -40.75
CA TRP A 3 -25.45 11.37 -41.36
C TRP A 3 -25.22 12.41 -42.48
N PHE A 4 -24.19 13.24 -42.33
CA PHE A 4 -23.75 14.23 -43.29
C PHE A 4 -23.38 13.68 -44.68
N VAL A 5 -22.77 12.48 -44.77
CA VAL A 5 -22.42 11.88 -46.06
C VAL A 5 -23.67 11.36 -46.78
N LEU A 6 -24.61 10.77 -46.03
CA LEU A 6 -25.87 10.28 -46.58
C LEU A 6 -26.73 11.46 -47.08
N VAL A 7 -26.88 12.51 -46.26
CA VAL A 7 -27.59 13.74 -46.62
C VAL A 7 -26.91 14.46 -47.77
N GLY A 8 -25.58 14.52 -47.79
CA GLY A 8 -24.80 15.09 -48.88
C GLY A 8 -25.00 14.34 -50.19
N TYR A 9 -24.94 13.01 -50.17
CA TYR A 9 -25.24 12.16 -51.33
C TYR A 9 -26.66 12.40 -51.85
N LEU A 10 -27.65 12.39 -50.94
CA LEU A 10 -29.05 12.61 -51.29
C LEU A 10 -29.24 14.01 -51.89
N ALA A 11 -28.65 15.05 -51.30
CA ALA A 11 -28.70 16.41 -51.80
C ALA A 11 -28.04 16.56 -53.18
N VAL A 12 -26.87 15.96 -53.40
CA VAL A 12 -26.16 15.98 -54.69
C VAL A 12 -26.96 15.25 -55.76
N CYS A 13 -27.48 14.06 -55.46
CA CYS A 13 -28.27 13.29 -56.40
C CYS A 13 -29.61 13.96 -56.72
N LEU A 14 -30.28 14.56 -55.73
CA LEU A 14 -31.55 15.27 -55.94
C LEU A 14 -31.33 16.58 -56.71
N THR A 15 -30.22 17.29 -56.45
CA THR A 15 -29.82 18.47 -57.24
C THR A 15 -29.47 18.08 -58.67
N ALA A 16 -28.72 17.00 -58.88
CA ALA A 16 -28.43 16.47 -60.20
C ALA A 16 -29.69 16.02 -60.94
N LEU A 17 -30.68 15.45 -60.23
CA LEU A 17 -31.96 15.03 -60.78
C LEU A 17 -32.83 16.23 -61.18
N VAL A 18 -32.85 17.29 -60.37
CA VAL A 18 -33.53 18.56 -60.70
C VAL A 18 -32.87 19.26 -61.89
N ILE A 19 -31.53 19.30 -61.94
CA ILE A 19 -30.77 19.86 -63.08
C ILE A 19 -31.03 19.03 -64.35
N ALA A 20 -31.00 17.70 -64.25
CA ALA A 20 -31.27 16.78 -65.36
C ALA A 20 -32.73 16.86 -65.85
N HIS A 21 -33.68 17.17 -64.96
CA HIS A 21 -35.07 17.41 -65.33
C HIS A 21 -35.25 18.77 -66.05
N GLY A 22 -34.49 19.80 -65.66
CA GLY A 22 -34.53 21.12 -66.28
C GLY A 22 -33.66 21.28 -67.54
N SER A 23 -32.81 20.31 -67.85
CA SER A 23 -31.94 20.33 -69.03
C SER A 23 -32.32 19.21 -69.99
N GLU A 24 -32.76 19.55 -71.20
CA GLU A 24 -32.81 18.59 -72.32
C GLU A 24 -31.36 18.21 -72.66
N LEU A 25 -30.83 17.21 -71.96
CA LEU A 25 -29.50 16.65 -72.21
C LEU A 25 -29.55 15.88 -73.55
N THR A 26 -29.21 16.56 -74.64
CA THR A 26 -29.29 16.13 -76.04
C THR A 26 -28.36 14.98 -76.45
N PHE A 27 -27.74 14.27 -75.50
CA PHE A 27 -26.68 13.30 -75.77
C PHE A 27 -27.15 11.84 -75.92
N LEU A 28 -28.44 11.53 -75.66
CA LEU A 28 -28.99 10.16 -75.75
C LEU A 28 -30.37 10.11 -76.44
N PRO A 29 -30.50 10.44 -77.74
CA PRO A 29 -31.79 10.46 -78.45
C PRO A 29 -32.39 9.07 -78.76
N THR A 30 -31.71 7.96 -78.42
CA THR A 30 -32.13 6.59 -78.78
C THR A 30 -32.68 5.76 -77.62
N LEU A 31 -32.76 6.32 -76.41
CA LEU A 31 -33.37 5.66 -75.26
C LEU A 31 -34.71 6.34 -74.96
N SER A 32 -35.69 6.21 -75.85
CA SER A 32 -37.07 6.55 -75.47
C SER A 32 -37.54 5.53 -74.43
N PRO A 33 -37.81 5.90 -73.17
CA PRO A 33 -38.25 4.93 -72.18
C PRO A 33 -39.64 4.43 -72.58
N GLU A 34 -39.81 3.11 -72.68
CA GLU A 34 -41.14 2.52 -72.65
C GLU A 34 -41.83 2.95 -71.34
N ALA A 35 -43.11 3.31 -71.43
CA ALA A 35 -43.90 3.67 -70.25
C ALA A 35 -43.81 2.54 -69.19
N GLY A 36 -43.21 2.85 -68.03
CA GLY A 36 -42.98 1.88 -66.94
C GLY A 36 -41.53 1.46 -66.72
N ALA A 37 -40.56 1.90 -67.53
CA ALA A 37 -39.15 1.57 -67.35
C ALA A 37 -38.56 2.04 -66.01
N SER A 38 -38.93 3.24 -65.54
CA SER A 38 -38.53 3.76 -64.22
C SER A 38 -39.12 2.93 -63.07
N GLY A 39 -40.39 2.51 -63.20
CA GLY A 39 -41.04 1.58 -62.27
C GLY A 39 -40.37 0.19 -62.23
N LEU A 40 -39.93 -0.33 -63.38
CA LEU A 40 -39.15 -1.57 -63.45
C LEU A 40 -37.78 -1.43 -62.79
N ILE A 41 -37.06 -0.33 -63.03
CA ILE A 41 -35.77 -0.04 -62.38
C ILE A 41 -35.94 0.09 -60.87
N TRP A 42 -37.01 0.74 -60.42
CA TRP A 42 -37.34 0.86 -59.01
C TRP A 42 -37.62 -0.51 -58.34
N GLN A 43 -38.34 -1.39 -59.04
CA GLN A 43 -38.56 -2.78 -58.60
C GLN A 43 -37.24 -3.58 -58.56
N VAL A 44 -36.39 -3.45 -59.58
CA VAL A 44 -35.09 -4.11 -59.66
C VAL A 44 -34.19 -3.65 -58.51
N GLN A 45 -34.08 -2.34 -58.26
CA GLN A 45 -33.33 -1.78 -57.14
C GLN A 45 -33.84 -2.31 -55.79
N THR A 46 -35.16 -2.29 -55.58
CA THR A 46 -35.76 -2.79 -54.34
C THR A 46 -35.47 -4.28 -54.15
N THR A 47 -35.46 -5.06 -55.24
CA THR A 47 -35.12 -6.49 -55.23
C THR A 47 -33.64 -6.70 -54.88
N PHE A 48 -32.72 -5.94 -55.47
CA PHE A 48 -31.29 -6.00 -55.12
C PHE A 48 -31.04 -5.62 -53.66
N LEU A 49 -31.71 -4.58 -53.16
CA LEU A 49 -31.62 -4.20 -51.75
C LEU A 49 -32.13 -5.32 -50.83
N SER A 50 -33.28 -5.92 -51.15
CA SER A 50 -33.88 -6.99 -50.35
C SER A 50 -33.05 -8.27 -50.37
N VAL A 51 -32.62 -8.73 -51.55
CA VAL A 51 -31.78 -9.93 -51.71
C VAL A 51 -30.40 -9.70 -51.08
N GLY A 52 -29.80 -8.54 -51.30
CA GLY A 52 -28.52 -8.17 -50.70
C GLY A 52 -28.60 -8.16 -49.17
N LEU A 53 -29.66 -7.57 -48.60
CA LEU A 53 -29.91 -7.56 -47.16
C LEU A 53 -30.12 -8.99 -46.64
N ALA A 54 -30.97 -9.79 -47.28
CA ALA A 54 -31.26 -11.15 -46.86
C ALA A 54 -30.01 -12.03 -46.88
N GLY A 55 -29.19 -11.92 -47.92
CA GLY A 55 -27.97 -12.69 -48.02
C GLY A 55 -26.86 -12.21 -47.07
N LEU A 56 -26.77 -10.91 -46.77
CA LEU A 56 -25.92 -10.39 -45.69
C LEU A 56 -26.42 -10.85 -44.31
N ALA A 57 -27.74 -10.93 -44.10
CA ALA A 57 -28.35 -11.44 -42.87
C ALA A 57 -28.06 -12.93 -42.66
N ILE A 58 -28.17 -13.75 -43.71
CA ILE A 58 -27.81 -15.17 -43.65
C ILE A 58 -26.31 -15.35 -43.41
N ALA A 59 -25.46 -14.59 -44.11
CA ALA A 59 -24.01 -14.64 -43.91
C ALA A 59 -23.62 -14.22 -42.50
N THR A 60 -24.35 -13.28 -41.89
CA THR A 60 -24.12 -12.85 -40.51
C THR A 60 -24.66 -13.84 -39.47
N GLN A 61 -25.74 -14.56 -39.78
CA GLN A 61 -26.21 -15.70 -39.00
C GLN A 61 -25.27 -16.92 -39.07
N LEU A 62 -24.45 -17.05 -40.12
CA LEU A 62 -23.43 -18.10 -40.20
C LEU A 62 -22.22 -17.84 -39.30
N PHE A 63 -22.06 -16.64 -38.72
CA PHE A 63 -21.07 -16.36 -37.66
C PHE A 63 -21.50 -16.87 -36.26
N VAL A 64 -22.52 -17.74 -36.16
CA VAL A 64 -23.11 -18.23 -34.89
C VAL A 64 -22.24 -19.21 -34.12
N ASP A 65 -21.03 -19.55 -34.59
CA ASP A 65 -20.07 -20.27 -33.75
C ASP A 65 -19.69 -19.44 -32.50
N THR A 66 -19.65 -20.13 -31.37
CA THR A 66 -20.10 -19.68 -30.05
C THR A 66 -19.31 -18.57 -29.32
N PRO A 67 -18.14 -18.05 -29.75
CA PRO A 67 -17.59 -16.82 -29.16
C PRO A 67 -18.12 -15.53 -29.81
N HIS A 68 -18.66 -15.57 -31.03
CA HIS A 68 -18.95 -14.35 -31.83
C HIS A 68 -20.42 -13.89 -31.76
N ALA A 69 -21.26 -14.63 -31.05
CA ALA A 69 -22.70 -14.37 -30.93
C ALA A 69 -23.05 -13.27 -29.90
N VAL A 70 -22.07 -12.63 -29.26
CA VAL A 70 -22.29 -11.54 -28.31
C VAL A 70 -23.01 -10.37 -29.02
N GLY A 71 -24.06 -9.83 -28.42
CA GLY A 71 -24.91 -8.82 -29.08
C GLY A 71 -24.15 -7.58 -29.57
N ALA A 72 -23.10 -7.16 -28.85
CA ALA A 72 -22.23 -6.04 -29.22
C ALA A 72 -21.32 -6.36 -30.42
N THR A 73 -20.84 -7.61 -30.54
CA THR A 73 -19.92 -8.00 -31.61
C THR A 73 -20.63 -8.11 -32.95
N ARG A 74 -21.92 -8.49 -32.96
CA ARG A 74 -22.74 -8.52 -34.18
C ARG A 74 -22.89 -7.14 -34.82
N ALA A 75 -23.16 -6.10 -34.03
CA ALA A 75 -23.30 -4.74 -34.55
C ALA A 75 -21.99 -4.24 -35.20
N ASP A 76 -20.84 -4.53 -34.59
CA ASP A 76 -19.56 -4.08 -35.12
C ASP A 76 -19.06 -4.90 -36.31
N VAL A 77 -19.38 -6.20 -36.38
CA VAL A 77 -19.16 -7.01 -37.58
C VAL A 77 -20.00 -6.48 -38.75
N LEU A 78 -21.28 -6.14 -38.50
CA LEU A 78 -22.15 -5.51 -39.49
C LEU A 78 -21.60 -4.14 -39.96
N ARG A 79 -21.04 -3.35 -39.03
CA ARG A 79 -20.41 -2.06 -39.34
C ARG A 79 -19.12 -2.20 -40.13
N TYR A 80 -18.26 -3.17 -39.80
CA TYR A 80 -17.06 -3.49 -40.58
C TYR A 80 -17.41 -3.94 -42.01
N ALA A 81 -18.46 -4.75 -42.11
CA ALA A 81 -19.01 -5.24 -43.37
C ALA A 81 -19.79 -4.17 -44.15
N TYR A 82 -19.93 -2.94 -43.65
CA TYR A 82 -20.69 -1.84 -44.27
C TYR A 82 -22.16 -2.16 -44.56
N VAL A 83 -22.78 -3.02 -43.74
CA VAL A 83 -24.20 -3.36 -43.92
C VAL A 83 -25.08 -2.14 -43.68
N GLU A 84 -24.77 -1.31 -42.67
CA GLU A 84 -25.50 -0.06 -42.41
C GLU A 84 -25.39 0.93 -43.58
N GLU A 85 -24.19 1.07 -44.15
CA GLU A 85 -23.95 1.94 -45.30
C GLU A 85 -24.64 1.43 -46.57
N PHE A 86 -24.61 0.12 -46.83
CA PHE A 86 -25.34 -0.50 -47.94
C PHE A 86 -26.85 -0.26 -47.81
N VAL A 87 -27.42 -0.50 -46.62
CA VAL A 87 -28.85 -0.30 -46.37
C VAL A 87 -29.23 1.18 -46.46
N GLY A 88 -28.46 2.06 -45.84
CA GLY A 88 -28.71 3.50 -45.88
C GLY A 88 -28.66 4.05 -47.30
N LEU A 89 -27.63 3.70 -48.08
CA LEU A 89 -27.47 4.13 -49.47
C LEU A 89 -28.53 3.50 -50.38
N GLY A 90 -28.86 2.22 -50.16
CA GLY A 90 -29.92 1.53 -50.88
C GLY A 90 -31.30 2.14 -50.64
N LEU A 91 -31.64 2.49 -49.39
CA LEU A 91 -32.89 3.19 -49.04
C LEU A 91 -32.93 4.60 -49.62
N ALA A 92 -31.83 5.34 -49.56
CA ALA A 92 -31.72 6.68 -50.15
C ALA A 92 -31.89 6.63 -51.68
N ALA A 93 -31.23 5.68 -52.35
CA ALA A 93 -31.40 5.42 -53.78
C ALA A 93 -32.83 5.01 -54.12
N ASN A 94 -33.48 4.21 -53.26
CA ASN A 94 -34.86 3.79 -53.44
C ASN A 94 -35.84 4.96 -53.32
N ALA A 95 -35.62 5.86 -52.37
CA ALA A 95 -36.39 7.09 -52.23
C ALA A 95 -36.19 8.04 -53.43
N LEU A 96 -34.95 8.17 -53.91
CA LEU A 96 -34.62 8.99 -55.08
C LEU A 96 -35.30 8.45 -56.36
N LEU A 97 -35.28 7.14 -56.55
CA LEU A 97 -35.99 6.47 -57.65
C LEU A 97 -37.51 6.62 -57.53
N ALA A 98 -38.08 6.50 -56.32
CA ALA A 98 -39.50 6.75 -56.11
C ALA A 98 -39.89 8.21 -56.43
N VAL A 99 -39.05 9.19 -56.08
CA VAL A 99 -39.27 10.61 -56.41
C VAL A 99 -39.21 10.83 -57.93
N GLU A 100 -38.23 10.25 -58.62
CA GLU A 100 -38.14 10.31 -60.08
C GLU A 100 -39.36 9.67 -60.74
N THR A 101 -39.71 8.45 -60.33
CA THR A 101 -40.77 7.66 -60.95
C THR A 101 -42.17 8.24 -60.73
N ILE A 102 -42.42 8.88 -59.58
CA ILE A 102 -43.75 9.44 -59.23
C ILE A 102 -43.87 10.92 -59.61
N TRP A 103 -42.81 11.72 -59.41
CA TRP A 103 -42.91 13.18 -59.43
C TRP A 103 -42.08 13.88 -60.52
N LEU A 104 -40.98 13.28 -60.99
CA LEU A 104 -39.97 13.95 -61.84
C LEU A 104 -39.50 13.08 -63.01
N GLN A 105 -40.45 12.46 -63.72
CA GLN A 105 -40.15 11.52 -64.80
C GLN A 105 -39.39 12.22 -65.94
N SER A 106 -38.15 11.79 -66.21
CA SER A 106 -37.29 12.38 -67.25
C SER A 106 -36.22 11.39 -67.72
N ASP A 107 -35.92 11.39 -69.02
CA ASP A 107 -34.93 10.50 -69.66
C ASP A 107 -33.53 10.62 -69.04
N ALA A 108 -33.11 11.85 -68.75
CA ALA A 108 -31.84 12.12 -68.07
C ALA A 108 -31.90 11.79 -66.58
N GLY A 109 -33.09 11.92 -65.97
CA GLY A 109 -33.35 11.53 -64.57
C GLY A 109 -33.20 10.03 -64.36
N VAL A 110 -33.72 9.20 -65.26
CA VAL A 110 -33.55 7.73 -65.24
C VAL A 110 -32.08 7.35 -65.30
N ALA A 111 -31.29 7.95 -66.19
CA ALA A 111 -29.86 7.66 -66.30
C ALA A 111 -29.09 8.04 -65.02
N VAL A 112 -29.37 9.21 -64.44
CA VAL A 112 -28.78 9.67 -63.17
C VAL A 112 -29.21 8.76 -62.01
N ALA A 113 -30.46 8.28 -61.99
CA ALA A 113 -30.96 7.39 -60.95
C ALA A 113 -30.41 5.95 -61.08
N VAL A 114 -30.17 5.47 -62.29
CA VAL A 114 -29.52 4.16 -62.54
C VAL A 114 -28.02 4.21 -62.18
N VAL A 115 -27.28 5.21 -62.67
CA VAL A 115 -25.84 5.33 -62.41
C VAL A 115 -25.57 5.75 -60.96
N GLY A 116 -26.32 6.71 -60.45
CA GLY A 116 -26.16 7.24 -59.10
C GLY A 116 -26.75 6.34 -58.02
N GLY A 117 -27.89 5.69 -58.28
CA GLY A 117 -28.62 4.86 -57.31
C GLY A 117 -28.30 3.37 -57.42
N LEU A 118 -28.63 2.74 -58.55
CA LEU A 118 -28.49 1.29 -58.72
C LEU A 118 -27.02 0.83 -58.75
N ALA A 119 -26.18 1.42 -59.60
CA ALA A 119 -24.78 0.99 -59.72
C ALA A 119 -23.99 1.19 -58.41
N LEU A 120 -24.23 2.28 -57.70
CA LEU A 120 -23.60 2.55 -56.41
C LEU A 120 -24.08 1.60 -55.30
N THR A 121 -25.37 1.26 -55.30
CA THR A 121 -25.94 0.27 -54.35
C THR A 121 -25.37 -1.12 -54.60
N VAL A 122 -25.27 -1.54 -55.87
CA VAL A 122 -24.66 -2.83 -56.25
C VAL A 122 -23.17 -2.87 -55.92
N ALA A 123 -22.42 -1.79 -56.17
CA ALA A 123 -21.02 -1.69 -55.78
C ALA A 123 -20.84 -1.81 -54.26
N MET A 124 -21.67 -1.12 -53.47
CA MET A 124 -21.66 -1.23 -52.01
C MET A 124 -22.05 -2.62 -51.53
N MET A 125 -23.03 -3.27 -52.16
CA MET A 125 -23.38 -4.66 -51.89
C MET A 125 -22.19 -5.59 -52.10
N LEU A 126 -21.50 -5.49 -53.24
CA LEU A 126 -20.32 -6.29 -53.56
C LEU A 126 -19.18 -6.04 -52.58
N ILE A 127 -18.90 -4.78 -52.22
CA ILE A 127 -17.89 -4.44 -51.21
C ILE A 127 -18.24 -5.09 -49.87
N SER A 128 -19.50 -5.00 -49.45
CA SER A 128 -19.99 -5.59 -48.21
C SER A 128 -19.82 -7.11 -48.21
N TYR A 129 -20.21 -7.77 -49.30
CA TYR A 129 -20.04 -9.21 -49.50
C TYR A 129 -18.57 -9.63 -49.53
N ILE A 130 -17.70 -8.91 -50.23
CA ILE A 130 -16.27 -9.21 -50.28
C ILE A 130 -15.67 -9.09 -48.87
N ARG A 131 -16.08 -8.10 -48.07
CA ARG A 131 -15.62 -7.96 -46.70
C ARG A 131 -16.11 -9.09 -45.81
N VAL A 132 -17.38 -9.48 -45.92
CA VAL A 132 -17.92 -10.65 -45.19
C VAL A 132 -17.21 -11.93 -45.62
N ALA A 133 -17.01 -12.16 -46.92
CA ALA A 133 -16.27 -13.30 -47.44
C ALA A 133 -14.80 -13.33 -46.98
N ARG A 134 -14.15 -12.15 -46.85
CA ARG A 134 -12.80 -12.05 -46.27
C ARG A 134 -12.79 -12.40 -44.78
N LEU A 135 -13.83 -12.06 -44.02
CA LEU A 135 -13.97 -12.50 -42.62
C LEU A 135 -14.10 -14.03 -42.54
N PHE A 136 -14.84 -14.66 -43.46
CA PHE A 136 -14.87 -16.13 -43.57
C PHE A 136 -13.53 -16.75 -43.97
N GLY A 137 -12.79 -16.10 -44.88
CA GLY A 137 -11.49 -16.60 -45.36
C GLY A 137 -10.33 -16.36 -44.38
N LYS A 138 -10.49 -15.49 -43.38
CA LYS A 138 -9.45 -15.14 -42.40
C LYS A 138 -10.07 -14.97 -41.00
N PRO A 139 -10.26 -16.07 -40.26
CA PRO A 139 -10.85 -16.06 -38.92
C PRO A 139 -10.13 -15.11 -37.93
N SER A 140 -8.81 -14.96 -38.07
CA SER A 140 -8.01 -14.05 -37.22
C SER A 140 -8.39 -12.57 -37.35
N LEU A 141 -8.89 -12.13 -38.52
CA LEU A 141 -9.39 -10.77 -38.69
C LEU A 141 -10.72 -10.54 -37.96
N LEU A 142 -11.57 -11.57 -37.92
CA LEU A 142 -12.80 -11.52 -37.15
C LEU A 142 -12.48 -11.43 -35.65
N ASP A 143 -11.53 -12.25 -35.18
CA ASP A 143 -11.07 -12.23 -33.79
C ASP A 143 -10.48 -10.87 -33.40
N GLU A 144 -9.69 -10.24 -34.27
CA GLU A 144 -9.09 -8.92 -34.00
C GLU A 144 -10.13 -7.80 -33.99
N VAL A 145 -11.09 -7.83 -34.91
CA VAL A 145 -12.21 -6.86 -34.95
C VAL A 145 -13.07 -7.01 -33.69
N VAL A 146 -13.37 -8.24 -33.28
CA VAL A 146 -14.14 -8.54 -32.07
C VAL A 146 -13.37 -8.14 -30.81
N LYS A 147 -12.08 -8.48 -30.70
CA LYS A 147 -11.21 -8.09 -29.57
C LYS A 147 -11.18 -6.56 -29.40
N ARG A 148 -10.92 -5.81 -30.49
CA ARG A 148 -10.85 -4.35 -30.44
C ARG A 148 -12.20 -3.68 -30.20
N SER A 149 -13.27 -4.21 -30.78
CA SER A 149 -14.64 -3.70 -30.58
C SER A 149 -15.06 -3.88 -29.13
N LEU A 150 -14.91 -5.09 -28.59
CA LEU A 150 -15.40 -5.41 -27.26
C LEU A 150 -14.57 -4.71 -26.18
N ALA A 151 -13.24 -4.66 -26.33
CA ALA A 151 -12.40 -3.84 -25.46
C ALA A 151 -12.77 -2.35 -25.49
N ARG A 152 -12.98 -1.76 -26.68
CA ARG A 152 -13.34 -0.35 -26.80
C ARG A 152 -14.73 -0.06 -26.26
N ASN A 153 -15.73 -0.87 -26.60
CA ASN A 153 -17.09 -0.72 -26.07
C ASN A 153 -17.12 -0.86 -24.55
N LEU A 154 -16.32 -1.77 -24.00
CA LEU A 154 -16.20 -1.95 -22.56
C LEU A 154 -15.51 -0.77 -21.89
N ILE A 155 -14.40 -0.28 -22.44
CA ILE A 155 -13.71 0.93 -21.95
C ILE A 155 -14.65 2.14 -22.02
N ASP A 156 -15.34 2.34 -23.14
CA ASP A 156 -16.27 3.47 -23.32
C ASP A 156 -17.43 3.40 -22.31
N ARG A 157 -17.98 2.19 -22.06
CA ARG A 157 -19.02 1.97 -21.06
C ARG A 157 -18.49 2.16 -19.64
N LEU A 158 -17.32 1.63 -19.33
CA LEU A 158 -16.65 1.79 -18.05
C LEU A 158 -16.37 3.26 -17.76
N ASP A 159 -15.83 3.99 -18.72
CA ASP A 159 -15.59 5.43 -18.62
C ASP A 159 -16.90 6.19 -18.47
N THR A 160 -17.98 5.76 -19.12
CA THR A 160 -19.30 6.38 -18.97
C THR A 160 -19.87 6.16 -17.57
N VAL A 161 -19.86 4.93 -17.05
CA VAL A 161 -20.34 4.62 -15.70
C VAL A 161 -19.42 5.21 -14.63
N ALA A 162 -18.09 5.17 -14.81
CA ALA A 162 -17.13 5.79 -13.92
C ALA A 162 -17.30 7.32 -13.87
N ARG A 163 -17.52 7.98 -15.01
CA ARG A 163 -17.82 9.43 -15.05
C ARG A 163 -19.08 9.80 -14.28
N ASN A 164 -20.10 8.93 -14.27
CA ASN A 164 -21.32 9.16 -13.49
C ASN A 164 -21.04 9.29 -11.98
N TYR A 165 -20.05 8.56 -11.46
CA TYR A 165 -19.68 8.57 -10.04
C TYR A 165 -18.45 9.43 -9.72
N ALA A 166 -17.60 9.75 -10.70
CA ALA A 166 -16.38 10.54 -10.50
C ALA A 166 -16.66 11.91 -9.88
N SER A 167 -17.75 12.57 -10.28
CA SER A 167 -18.17 13.84 -9.70
C SER A 167 -18.56 13.73 -8.21
N ALA A 168 -19.14 12.59 -7.81
CA ALA A 168 -19.50 12.31 -6.42
C ALA A 168 -18.26 11.95 -5.58
N THR A 169 -17.29 11.25 -6.15
CA THR A 169 -16.01 10.95 -5.49
C THR A 169 -15.17 12.21 -5.28
N LYS A 170 -15.10 13.12 -6.27
CA LYS A 170 -14.41 14.43 -6.13
C LYS A 170 -15.00 15.30 -5.02
N GLN A 171 -16.30 15.20 -4.73
CA GLN A 171 -16.92 15.93 -3.62
C GLN A 171 -16.43 15.47 -2.23
N LEU A 172 -15.71 14.33 -2.14
CA LEU A 172 -15.10 13.82 -0.91
C LEU A 172 -13.67 14.32 -0.70
N GLU A 173 -12.98 14.82 -1.72
CA GLU A 173 -11.61 15.37 -1.60
C GLU A 173 -11.47 16.41 -0.49
N PRO A 174 -12.35 17.43 -0.39
CA PRO A 174 -12.27 18.44 0.67
C PRO A 174 -12.58 17.89 2.07
N LEU A 175 -13.07 16.65 2.20
CA LEU A 175 -13.28 16.00 3.50
C LEU A 175 -12.03 15.28 3.97
N PHE A 176 -11.22 14.75 3.04
CA PHE A 176 -9.94 14.13 3.39
C PHE A 176 -8.96 15.16 3.96
N GLU A 177 -8.96 16.38 3.42
CA GLU A 177 -8.23 17.53 3.99
C GLU A 177 -8.75 17.94 5.40
N ALA A 178 -10.00 17.61 5.72
CA ALA A 178 -10.67 17.97 6.97
C ALA A 178 -10.66 16.86 8.03
N GLY A 179 -9.85 15.80 7.85
CA GLY A 179 -9.68 14.72 8.83
C GLY A 179 -10.43 13.41 8.55
N LEU A 180 -11.08 13.29 7.38
CA LEU A 180 -11.54 11.99 6.86
C LEU A 180 -10.33 11.20 6.32
N THR A 181 -10.29 9.89 6.47
CA THR A 181 -9.19 9.08 5.93
C THR A 181 -9.69 7.89 5.11
N ARG A 182 -8.85 7.41 4.17
CA ARG A 182 -9.16 6.28 3.27
C ARG A 182 -8.73 4.95 3.85
N GLU A 183 -7.64 4.94 4.61
CA GLU A 183 -7.04 3.76 5.21
C GLU A 183 -6.96 3.92 6.72
N PRO A 184 -7.24 2.85 7.49
CA PRO A 184 -7.06 2.89 8.93
C PRO A 184 -5.56 3.04 9.22
N THR A 185 -5.20 4.03 10.04
CA THR A 185 -3.81 4.29 10.47
C THR A 185 -3.30 3.24 11.45
N VAL A 186 -4.20 2.47 12.06
CA VAL A 186 -3.94 1.44 13.07
C VAL A 186 -4.83 0.20 12.80
N SER A 187 -4.64 -0.89 13.54
CA SER A 187 -5.43 -2.12 13.42
C SER A 187 -6.95 -1.87 13.33
N ALA A 188 -7.64 -2.64 12.49
CA ALA A 188 -9.09 -2.54 12.28
C ALA A 188 -9.93 -2.80 13.55
N SER A 189 -9.34 -3.37 14.59
CA SER A 189 -9.94 -3.59 15.92
C SER A 189 -10.27 -2.30 16.67
N ASP A 190 -9.54 -1.22 16.39
CA ASP A 190 -9.62 0.03 17.16
C ASP A 190 -10.70 0.99 16.60
N TYR A 191 -11.45 0.51 15.61
CA TYR A 191 -12.49 1.25 14.90
C TYR A 191 -13.87 0.65 15.14
N ALA A 192 -14.82 1.48 15.55
CA ALA A 192 -16.22 1.09 15.57
C ALA A 192 -16.83 1.09 14.15
N PRO A 193 -17.49 0.00 13.74
CA PRO A 193 -18.07 -0.10 12.41
C PRO A 193 -19.45 0.57 12.33
N ILE A 194 -19.60 1.55 11.44
CA ILE A 194 -20.91 2.11 11.08
C ILE A 194 -21.43 1.36 9.86
N ARG A 195 -22.54 0.67 10.07
CA ARG A 195 -23.13 -0.24 9.10
C ARG A 195 -24.23 0.46 8.30
N THR A 196 -24.36 0.09 7.03
CA THR A 196 -25.48 0.58 6.22
C THR A 196 -26.81 -0.03 6.71
N PRO A 197 -27.88 0.77 6.78
CA PRO A 197 -29.23 0.26 7.03
C PRO A 197 -29.82 -0.45 5.79
N ARG A 198 -29.30 -0.19 4.59
CA ARG A 198 -29.81 -0.72 3.31
C ARG A 198 -28.76 -1.59 2.62
N GLY A 199 -29.18 -2.74 2.10
CA GLY A 199 -28.29 -3.69 1.42
C GLY A 199 -28.68 -3.96 -0.02
N GLY A 200 -27.67 -4.30 -0.83
CA GLY A 200 -27.83 -4.66 -2.23
C GLY A 200 -28.03 -3.47 -3.17
N LEU A 201 -27.70 -2.25 -2.74
CA LEU A 201 -27.83 -1.02 -3.54
C LEU A 201 -26.46 -0.41 -3.81
N VAL A 202 -26.33 0.27 -4.95
CA VAL A 202 -25.13 1.02 -5.33
C VAL A 202 -25.12 2.35 -4.58
N LEU A 203 -23.99 2.69 -3.97
CA LEU A 203 -23.80 3.98 -3.32
C LEU A 203 -23.69 5.07 -4.40
N ARG A 204 -24.68 5.95 -4.48
CA ARG A 204 -24.71 7.04 -5.46
C ARG A 204 -23.74 8.15 -5.10
N ARG A 205 -23.80 8.59 -3.85
CA ARG A 205 -22.97 9.66 -3.30
C ARG A 205 -22.95 9.59 -1.77
N ILE A 206 -21.88 10.12 -1.20
CA ILE A 206 -21.80 10.42 0.22
C ILE A 206 -21.93 11.93 0.37
N ASN A 207 -22.98 12.40 1.05
CA ASN A 207 -23.21 13.83 1.23
C ASN A 207 -22.15 14.41 2.19
N PRO A 208 -21.34 15.39 1.76
CA PRO A 208 -20.26 15.93 2.58
C PRO A 208 -20.75 16.70 3.80
N ARG A 209 -21.98 17.26 3.78
CA ARG A 209 -22.49 18.09 4.88
C ARG A 209 -22.70 17.30 6.18
N PRO A 210 -23.43 16.17 6.21
CA PRO A 210 -23.54 15.35 7.42
C PRO A 210 -22.20 14.77 7.88
N VAL A 211 -21.28 14.44 6.96
CA VAL A 211 -19.94 13.97 7.31
C VAL A 211 -19.13 15.06 8.02
N ARG A 212 -19.16 16.31 7.54
CA ARG A 212 -18.55 17.45 8.25
C ARG A 212 -19.16 17.69 9.63
N GLN A 213 -20.48 17.53 9.75
CA GLN A 213 -21.15 17.65 11.05
C GLN A 213 -20.76 16.51 12.00
N ALA A 214 -20.53 15.30 11.50
CA ALA A 214 -20.01 14.18 12.28
C ALA A 214 -18.56 14.41 12.70
N LEU A 215 -17.68 14.85 11.79
CA LEU A 215 -16.30 15.25 12.10
C LEU A 215 -16.26 16.36 13.16
N ALA A 216 -17.10 17.40 13.02
CA ALA A 216 -17.19 18.48 14.00
C ALA A 216 -17.78 18.04 15.35
N ALA A 217 -18.63 17.00 15.38
CA ALA A 217 -19.16 16.43 16.61
C ALA A 217 -18.14 15.55 17.35
N LEU A 218 -17.20 14.95 16.60
CA LEU A 218 -16.07 14.18 17.13
C LEU A 218 -14.87 15.07 17.48
N ALA A 219 -14.75 16.25 16.89
CA ALA A 219 -13.71 17.21 17.23
C ALA A 219 -13.79 17.56 18.73
N PRO A 220 -12.65 17.67 19.44
CA PRO A 220 -12.65 18.03 20.84
C PRO A 220 -13.40 19.34 21.03
N ARG A 221 -14.48 19.32 21.81
CA ARG A 221 -15.19 20.55 22.16
C ARG A 221 -14.24 21.38 22.99
N VAL A 222 -13.74 22.47 22.42
CA VAL A 222 -13.10 23.57 23.14
C VAL A 222 -14.18 24.27 23.96
N GLN A 223 -14.71 23.60 24.97
CA GLN A 223 -15.51 24.19 26.01
C GLN A 223 -14.76 23.93 27.31
N SER A 224 -14.05 24.99 27.71
CA SER A 224 -13.47 25.21 29.03
C SER A 224 -12.64 24.06 29.58
N ILE A 225 -11.33 24.09 29.32
CA ILE A 225 -10.25 23.82 30.29
C ILE A 225 -8.92 24.12 29.54
N PRO A 226 -8.16 25.15 29.92
CA PRO A 226 -6.81 25.40 29.40
C PRO A 226 -5.80 24.28 29.72
N GLU A 227 -6.14 23.35 30.62
CA GLU A 227 -5.26 22.26 31.09
C GLU A 227 -5.22 21.05 30.13
N ALA A 228 -6.19 20.91 29.21
CA ALA A 228 -6.18 19.82 28.23
C ALA A 228 -5.09 19.97 27.16
N ALA A 229 -4.56 21.19 26.97
CA ALA A 229 -3.41 21.43 26.10
C ALA A 229 -2.09 20.95 26.74
N ALA A 230 -2.01 20.90 28.08
CA ALA A 230 -0.84 20.40 28.80
C ALA A 230 -0.85 18.86 28.94
N ALA A 231 -2.03 18.23 29.03
CA ALA A 231 -2.17 16.77 29.05
C ALA A 231 -2.01 16.09 27.67
N MET A 232 -1.87 16.89 26.58
CA MET A 232 -1.62 16.39 25.23
C MET A 232 -0.14 16.01 24.97
N GLU A 233 0.80 16.37 25.86
CA GLU A 233 2.20 15.96 25.74
C GLU A 233 2.52 14.61 26.40
N THR A 234 1.66 14.10 27.29
CA THR A 234 1.94 12.87 28.08
C THR A 234 0.93 11.73 27.89
N SER A 235 -0.25 11.98 27.32
CA SER A 235 -1.19 10.93 26.97
C SER A 235 -1.17 10.65 25.46
N ASN A 236 -1.17 9.37 25.06
CA ASN A 236 -1.30 8.89 23.68
C ASN A 236 -2.70 9.23 23.10
N TYR A 237 -3.13 10.48 23.17
CA TYR A 237 -4.40 10.94 22.61
C TYR A 237 -4.30 10.92 21.09
N SER A 238 -4.89 9.90 20.49
CA SER A 238 -5.10 9.85 19.04
C SER A 238 -6.45 10.49 18.74
N PRO A 239 -6.51 11.57 17.94
CA PRO A 239 -7.77 12.22 17.60
C PRO A 239 -8.74 11.22 16.93
N PRO A 240 -10.05 11.32 17.22
CA PRO A 240 -11.03 10.45 16.59
C PRO A 240 -11.02 10.66 15.07
N GLU A 241 -10.93 9.55 14.35
CA GLU A 241 -10.72 9.50 12.91
C GLU A 241 -11.89 8.78 12.26
N ILE A 242 -12.46 9.34 11.20
CA ILE A 242 -13.48 8.65 10.39
C ILE A 242 -12.81 8.11 9.13
N VAL A 243 -12.84 6.79 8.97
CA VAL A 243 -12.34 6.07 7.80
C VAL A 243 -13.50 5.68 6.89
N VAL A 244 -13.46 6.09 5.62
CA VAL A 244 -14.43 5.66 4.61
C VAL A 244 -14.11 4.25 4.14
N SER A 245 -15.10 3.36 4.22
CA SER A 245 -14.98 1.93 3.90
C SER A 245 -15.69 1.49 2.63
N ALA A 246 -16.57 2.31 2.05
CA ALA A 246 -17.17 2.13 0.73
C ALA A 246 -17.32 3.48 0.04
N GLU A 247 -17.17 3.52 -1.29
CA GLU A 247 -17.16 4.74 -2.09
C GLU A 247 -18.36 4.85 -3.03
N PRO A 248 -18.67 6.06 -3.56
CA PRO A 248 -19.65 6.21 -4.63
C PRO A 248 -19.31 5.30 -5.83
N GLY A 249 -20.27 4.48 -6.25
CA GLY A 249 -20.12 3.45 -7.29
C GLY A 249 -20.02 2.02 -6.73
N ASP A 250 -19.85 1.83 -5.42
CA ASP A 250 -19.78 0.50 -4.81
C ASP A 250 -21.16 -0.06 -4.46
N ARG A 251 -21.38 -1.37 -4.70
CA ARG A 251 -22.57 -2.07 -4.19
C ARG A 251 -22.37 -2.49 -2.74
N VAL A 252 -23.19 -1.94 -1.84
CA VAL A 252 -23.07 -2.17 -0.40
C VAL A 252 -23.99 -3.31 0.04
N ARG A 253 -23.47 -4.35 0.71
CA ARG A 253 -24.28 -5.46 1.26
C ARG A 253 -25.04 -5.01 2.52
N HIS A 254 -26.13 -5.70 2.86
CA HIS A 254 -26.87 -5.40 4.09
C HIS A 254 -25.96 -5.56 5.31
N GLY A 255 -25.95 -4.57 6.21
CA GLY A 255 -25.08 -4.58 7.38
C GLY A 255 -23.58 -4.44 7.08
N ALA A 256 -23.19 -4.12 5.84
CA ALA A 256 -21.80 -3.84 5.51
C ALA A 256 -21.34 -2.51 6.11
N VAL A 257 -20.06 -2.46 6.46
CA VAL A 257 -19.44 -1.30 7.11
C VAL A 257 -19.09 -0.25 6.05
N VAL A 258 -19.71 0.92 6.14
CA VAL A 258 -19.49 2.03 5.20
C VAL A 258 -18.55 3.09 5.78
N PHE A 259 -18.60 3.30 7.10
CA PHE A 259 -17.60 4.10 7.81
C PHE A 259 -17.04 3.31 9.00
N ARG A 260 -15.82 3.63 9.40
CA ARG A 260 -15.15 3.13 10.59
C ARG A 260 -14.71 4.34 11.41
N VAL A 261 -14.94 4.35 12.72
CA VAL A 261 -14.58 5.50 13.56
C VAL A 261 -13.63 5.08 14.68
N ARG A 262 -12.45 5.70 14.74
CA ARG A 262 -11.43 5.46 15.78
C ARG A 262 -11.76 6.23 17.07
N GLY A 263 -11.39 5.68 18.23
CA GLY A 263 -11.59 6.34 19.52
C GLY A 263 -13.06 6.34 19.99
N TYR A 264 -13.85 5.40 19.47
CA TYR A 264 -15.30 5.35 19.67
C TYR A 264 -15.74 4.92 21.07
N SER A 265 -14.84 4.28 21.84
CA SER A 265 -15.09 3.85 23.21
C SER A 265 -15.22 5.03 24.18
N ASP A 266 -14.48 6.11 23.93
CA ASP A 266 -14.27 7.20 24.88
C ASP A 266 -15.23 8.38 24.66
N VAL A 267 -16.07 8.31 23.61
CA VAL A 267 -17.07 9.33 23.26
C VAL A 267 -18.41 9.05 23.99
N PRO A 268 -19.06 10.07 24.60
CA PRO A 268 -20.35 9.88 25.26
C PRO A 268 -21.43 9.27 24.35
N ALA A 269 -22.22 8.34 24.87
CA ALA A 269 -23.29 7.64 24.16
C ALA A 269 -24.21 8.55 23.28
N PRO A 270 -24.71 9.70 23.75
CA PRO A 270 -25.57 10.56 22.92
C PRO A 270 -24.82 11.24 21.75
N VAL A 271 -23.50 11.45 21.89
CA VAL A 271 -22.67 11.96 20.79
C VAL A 271 -22.41 10.87 19.78
N ARG A 272 -22.18 9.62 20.23
CA ARG A 272 -22.05 8.45 19.34
C ARG A 272 -23.29 8.23 18.50
N GLU A 273 -24.46 8.14 19.13
CA GLU A 273 -25.74 7.94 18.43
C GLU A 273 -26.00 9.05 17.38
N ARG A 274 -25.65 10.30 17.73
CA ARG A 274 -25.74 11.43 16.79
C ARG A 274 -24.76 11.28 15.62
N VAL A 275 -23.52 10.86 15.87
CA VAL A 275 -22.51 10.62 14.82
C VAL A 275 -22.91 9.45 13.91
N GLU A 276 -23.42 8.34 14.48
CA GLU A 276 -23.95 7.20 13.71
C GLU A 276 -25.10 7.65 12.81
N THR A 277 -26.04 8.41 13.36
CA THR A 277 -27.19 8.93 12.61
C THR A 277 -26.75 9.86 11.49
N LEU A 278 -25.81 10.77 11.76
CA LEU A 278 -25.27 11.70 10.75
C LEU A 278 -24.54 10.95 9.62
N LEU A 279 -23.70 9.98 9.96
CA LEU A 279 -22.96 9.19 8.98
C LEU A 279 -23.86 8.24 8.19
N ALA A 280 -24.84 7.60 8.83
CA ALA A 280 -25.84 6.78 8.14
C ALA A 280 -26.73 7.64 7.21
N SER A 281 -27.11 8.85 7.63
CA SER A 281 -27.91 9.80 6.83
C SER A 281 -27.13 10.43 5.68
N SER A 282 -25.79 10.35 5.70
CA SER A 282 -24.94 10.86 4.62
C SER A 282 -25.00 10.00 3.36
N LEU A 283 -25.50 8.77 3.45
CA LEU A 283 -25.48 7.79 2.37
C LEU A 283 -26.70 7.93 1.46
N GLU A 284 -26.46 8.18 0.18
CA GLU A 284 -27.49 8.13 -0.85
C GLU A 284 -27.24 6.96 -1.80
N PHE A 285 -28.28 6.20 -2.06
CA PHE A 285 -28.23 4.99 -2.88
C PHE A 285 -28.97 5.19 -4.20
N GLU A 286 -28.51 4.53 -5.26
CA GLU A 286 -29.27 4.40 -6.49
C GLU A 286 -30.38 3.34 -6.37
N GLY A 287 -31.29 3.32 -7.34
CA GLY A 287 -32.32 2.30 -7.45
C GLY A 287 -31.73 0.90 -7.65
N ARG A 288 -32.55 -0.14 -7.46
CA ARG A 288 -32.10 -1.55 -7.59
C ARG A 288 -31.57 -1.90 -8.99
N GLU A 289 -32.00 -1.14 -10.00
CA GLU A 289 -31.63 -1.32 -11.41
C GLU A 289 -30.27 -0.72 -11.77
N ALA A 290 -29.65 0.04 -10.85
CA ALA A 290 -28.31 0.60 -11.07
C ALA A 290 -27.28 -0.53 -11.12
N VAL A 291 -26.38 -0.43 -12.09
CA VAL A 291 -25.31 -1.40 -12.36
C VAL A 291 -23.98 -0.74 -12.03
N THR A 292 -23.12 -1.42 -11.26
CA THR A 292 -21.76 -0.92 -11.04
C THR A 292 -20.91 -1.10 -12.31
N PRO A 293 -19.81 -0.34 -12.48
CA PRO A 293 -18.86 -0.58 -13.57
C PRO A 293 -18.46 -2.06 -13.68
N ASP A 294 -18.21 -2.71 -12.55
CA ASP A 294 -17.75 -4.11 -12.49
C ASP A 294 -18.86 -5.11 -12.83
N GLU A 295 -20.12 -4.80 -12.51
CA GLU A 295 -21.28 -5.64 -12.86
C GLU A 295 -21.62 -5.58 -14.34
N GLU A 296 -21.43 -4.43 -14.99
CA GLU A 296 -21.60 -4.30 -16.44
C GLU A 296 -20.54 -5.14 -17.17
N ILE A 297 -19.28 -5.10 -16.72
CA ILE A 297 -18.25 -6.00 -17.25
C ILE A 297 -18.59 -7.47 -16.94
N SER A 298 -19.05 -7.78 -15.72
CA SER A 298 -19.44 -9.13 -15.34
C SER A 298 -20.52 -9.70 -16.26
N ARG A 299 -21.49 -8.88 -16.66
CA ARG A 299 -22.55 -9.31 -17.57
C ARG A 299 -22.00 -9.69 -18.94
N GLU A 300 -21.07 -8.91 -19.49
CA GLU A 300 -20.45 -9.23 -20.78
C GLU A 300 -19.51 -10.43 -20.69
N ILE A 301 -18.71 -10.53 -19.61
CA ILE A 301 -17.85 -11.68 -19.38
C ILE A 301 -18.68 -12.94 -19.13
N SER A 302 -19.78 -12.89 -18.38
CA SER A 302 -20.62 -14.07 -18.07
C SER A 302 -21.11 -14.81 -19.32
N MET A 303 -21.45 -14.08 -20.39
CA MET A 303 -21.80 -14.71 -21.67
C MET A 303 -20.62 -15.45 -22.31
N LEU A 304 -19.40 -14.93 -22.15
CA LEU A 304 -18.18 -15.60 -22.59
C LEU A 304 -17.83 -16.80 -21.68
N GLN A 305 -18.05 -16.69 -20.36
CA GLN A 305 -17.88 -17.81 -19.42
C GLN A 305 -18.83 -18.95 -19.79
N ASP A 306 -20.11 -18.65 -20.04
CA ASP A 306 -21.11 -19.61 -20.52
C ASP A 306 -20.69 -20.24 -21.85
N ALA A 307 -20.10 -19.46 -22.76
CA ALA A 307 -19.60 -19.96 -24.04
C ALA A 307 -18.39 -20.91 -23.87
N VAL A 308 -17.49 -20.62 -22.93
CA VAL A 308 -16.38 -21.52 -22.55
C VAL A 308 -16.94 -22.83 -21.99
N ALA A 309 -17.81 -22.74 -20.98
CA ALA A 309 -18.42 -23.91 -20.33
C ALA A 309 -19.24 -24.76 -21.32
N ALA A 310 -20.02 -24.13 -22.21
CA ALA A 310 -20.77 -24.81 -23.26
C ALA A 310 -19.84 -25.44 -24.30
N GLY A 311 -18.78 -24.74 -24.72
CA GLY A 311 -17.79 -25.24 -25.66
C GLY A 311 -17.03 -26.46 -25.13
N ILE A 312 -16.65 -26.45 -23.86
CA ILE A 312 -15.98 -27.58 -23.20
C ILE A 312 -16.93 -28.78 -23.11
N ARG A 313 -18.17 -28.57 -22.65
CA ARG A 313 -19.19 -29.65 -22.56
C ARG A 313 -19.53 -30.25 -23.93
N ALA A 314 -19.52 -29.44 -24.98
CA ALA A 314 -19.77 -29.88 -26.35
C ALA A 314 -18.52 -30.48 -27.04
N GLY A 315 -17.35 -30.49 -26.40
CA GLY A 315 -16.09 -30.92 -27.00
C GLY A 315 -15.54 -29.98 -28.08
N ALA A 316 -16.10 -28.78 -28.23
CA ALA A 316 -15.70 -27.75 -29.18
C ALA A 316 -14.56 -26.87 -28.62
N PHE A 317 -13.42 -27.51 -28.30
CA PHE A 317 -12.29 -26.86 -27.61
C PHE A 317 -11.71 -25.64 -28.35
N GLY A 318 -11.76 -25.61 -29.69
CA GLY A 318 -11.34 -24.43 -30.45
C GLY A 318 -12.22 -23.19 -30.21
N SER A 319 -13.52 -23.39 -29.98
CA SER A 319 -14.44 -22.30 -29.61
C SER A 319 -14.24 -21.87 -28.16
N ALA A 320 -14.02 -22.82 -27.25
CA ALA A 320 -13.67 -22.51 -25.85
C ALA A 320 -12.34 -21.73 -25.76
N SER A 321 -11.31 -22.14 -26.51
CA SER A 321 -10.02 -21.43 -26.56
C SER A 321 -10.18 -19.98 -27.01
N ARG A 322 -10.95 -19.74 -28.09
CA ARG A 322 -11.20 -18.39 -28.59
C ARG A 322 -11.96 -17.53 -27.59
N ALA A 323 -12.93 -18.11 -26.88
CA ALA A 323 -13.65 -17.40 -25.83
C ALA A 323 -12.74 -17.05 -24.64
N LEU A 324 -11.84 -17.96 -24.24
CA LEU A 324 -10.84 -17.69 -23.20
C LEU A 324 -9.86 -16.58 -23.62
N GLU A 325 -9.34 -16.60 -24.85
CA GLU A 325 -8.48 -15.52 -25.35
C GLU A 325 -9.17 -14.16 -25.37
N LEU A 326 -10.49 -14.13 -25.61
CA LEU A 326 -11.30 -12.92 -25.55
C LEU A 326 -11.45 -12.42 -24.11
N ILE A 327 -11.75 -13.32 -23.17
CA ILE A 327 -11.78 -13.00 -21.73
C ILE A 327 -10.42 -12.42 -21.29
N ASP A 328 -9.31 -13.03 -21.69
CA ASP A 328 -7.97 -12.54 -21.34
C ASP A 328 -7.67 -11.17 -21.94
N ALA A 329 -8.04 -10.94 -23.20
CA ALA A 329 -7.90 -9.62 -23.82
C ALA A 329 -8.72 -8.57 -23.07
N ILE A 330 -9.96 -8.87 -22.69
CA ILE A 330 -10.82 -7.97 -21.91
C ILE A 330 -10.19 -7.63 -20.57
N LEU A 331 -9.76 -8.65 -19.82
CA LEU A 331 -9.18 -8.48 -18.49
C LEU A 331 -7.90 -7.66 -18.54
N ARG A 332 -7.05 -7.88 -19.57
CA ARG A 332 -5.84 -7.11 -19.79
C ARG A 332 -6.16 -5.64 -20.09
N GLU A 333 -7.09 -5.36 -20.99
CA GLU A 333 -7.47 -3.97 -21.32
C GLU A 333 -8.16 -3.27 -20.15
N ALA A 334 -8.99 -3.98 -19.38
CA ALA A 334 -9.54 -3.47 -18.12
C ALA A 334 -8.45 -3.15 -17.10
N TRP A 335 -7.39 -3.97 -17.04
CA TRP A 335 -6.24 -3.76 -16.17
C TRP A 335 -5.36 -2.58 -16.63
N THR A 336 -5.11 -2.40 -17.93
CA THR A 336 -4.28 -1.30 -18.45
C THR A 336 -5.01 0.05 -18.39
N ALA A 337 -6.31 0.09 -18.70
CA ALA A 337 -7.15 1.27 -18.52
C ALA A 337 -7.15 1.74 -17.05
N HIS A 338 -7.00 0.80 -16.11
CA HIS A 338 -6.90 1.07 -14.68
C HIS A 338 -5.56 1.72 -14.27
N ILE A 339 -4.44 1.32 -14.87
CA ILE A 339 -3.12 1.91 -14.60
C ILE A 339 -3.04 3.35 -15.11
N ALA A 340 -3.74 3.68 -16.20
CA ALA A 340 -3.76 5.03 -16.76
C ALA A 340 -4.61 6.02 -15.93
N THR A 341 -5.54 5.55 -15.10
CA THR A 341 -6.50 6.35 -14.33
C THR A 341 -6.07 6.59 -12.87
N GLN A 342 -4.77 6.82 -12.63
CA GLN A 342 -4.10 7.00 -11.31
C GLN A 342 -4.74 7.98 -10.30
N GLU A 343 -5.84 8.67 -10.64
CA GLU A 343 -6.68 9.43 -9.70
C GLU A 343 -7.70 8.56 -8.93
N ALA A 344 -7.87 7.27 -9.28
CA ALA A 344 -8.78 6.38 -8.56
C ALA A 344 -8.19 5.97 -7.19
N PRO A 345 -8.92 6.15 -6.07
CA PRO A 345 -8.46 5.74 -4.74
C PRO A 345 -8.11 4.24 -4.65
N ARG A 346 -7.01 3.95 -3.93
CA ARG A 346 -6.42 2.61 -3.70
C ARG A 346 -7.38 1.53 -3.16
N ARG A 347 -8.58 1.90 -2.66
CA ARG A 347 -9.55 0.95 -2.11
C ARG A 347 -10.49 0.40 -3.18
N THR A 348 -10.96 1.26 -4.09
CA THR A 348 -11.66 0.87 -5.33
C THR A 348 -10.78 -0.02 -6.20
N TYR A 349 -9.46 0.23 -6.19
CA TYR A 349 -8.44 -0.66 -6.74
C TYR A 349 -8.51 -2.08 -6.14
N SER A 350 -8.64 -2.24 -4.81
CA SER A 350 -8.66 -3.56 -4.15
C SER A 350 -9.94 -4.38 -4.36
N VAL A 351 -11.10 -3.72 -4.39
CA VAL A 351 -12.41 -4.38 -4.61
C VAL A 351 -12.53 -4.82 -6.07
N ARG A 352 -12.12 -3.97 -7.02
CA ARG A 352 -12.09 -4.29 -8.45
C ARG A 352 -11.04 -5.34 -8.82
N ARG A 353 -9.87 -5.28 -8.20
CA ARG A 353 -8.85 -6.34 -8.31
C ARG A 353 -9.39 -7.69 -7.84
N ARG A 354 -10.08 -7.73 -6.69
CA ARG A 354 -10.73 -8.96 -6.19
C ARG A 354 -11.82 -9.47 -7.13
N TRP A 355 -12.55 -8.56 -7.78
CA TRP A 355 -13.54 -8.91 -8.78
C TRP A 355 -12.91 -9.54 -10.04
N LEU A 356 -11.88 -8.92 -10.62
CA LEU A 356 -11.12 -9.48 -11.76
C LEU A 356 -10.60 -10.90 -11.45
N TYR A 357 -10.12 -11.09 -10.23
CA TYR A 357 -9.64 -12.40 -9.75
C TYR A 357 -10.77 -13.41 -9.62
N GLY A 358 -11.95 -12.98 -9.15
CA GLY A 358 -13.14 -13.82 -9.02
C GLY A 358 -13.65 -14.33 -10.37
N VAL A 359 -13.69 -13.44 -11.37
CA VAL A 359 -14.11 -13.80 -12.74
C VAL A 359 -13.18 -14.86 -13.33
N LEU A 360 -11.86 -14.67 -13.23
CA LEU A 360 -10.89 -15.66 -13.71
C LEU A 360 -11.01 -16.99 -12.98
N ALA A 361 -11.08 -16.94 -11.64
CA ALA A 361 -11.18 -18.14 -10.82
C ALA A 361 -12.42 -18.96 -11.14
N GLU A 362 -13.55 -18.32 -11.49
CA GLU A 362 -14.79 -19.00 -11.88
C GLU A 362 -14.63 -19.78 -13.18
N VAL A 363 -14.00 -19.18 -14.20
CA VAL A 363 -13.79 -19.87 -15.50
C VAL A 363 -12.75 -20.98 -15.36
N GLU A 364 -11.71 -20.76 -14.57
CA GLU A 364 -10.64 -21.74 -14.35
C GLU A 364 -11.13 -23.01 -13.61
N LEU A 365 -12.33 -22.99 -13.00
CA LEU A 365 -12.97 -24.21 -12.48
C LEU A 365 -13.31 -25.19 -13.60
N ASP A 366 -13.61 -24.73 -14.82
CA ASP A 366 -13.93 -25.61 -15.95
C ASP A 366 -12.73 -26.44 -16.43
N ALA A 367 -11.51 -26.13 -15.97
CA ALA A 367 -10.32 -26.91 -16.26
C ALA A 367 -10.44 -28.37 -15.80
N ILE A 368 -11.20 -28.65 -14.74
CA ILE A 368 -11.31 -30.01 -14.16
C ILE A 368 -12.24 -30.94 -14.97
N GLN A 369 -12.96 -30.41 -15.96
CA GLN A 369 -13.99 -31.16 -16.70
C GLN A 369 -13.40 -32.26 -17.59
N SER A 370 -12.20 -32.06 -18.14
CA SER A 370 -11.50 -33.07 -18.94
C SER A 370 -10.01 -32.75 -19.07
N PRO A 371 -9.14 -33.74 -19.38
CA PRO A 371 -7.73 -33.48 -19.62
C PRO A 371 -7.44 -32.47 -20.74
N LYS A 372 -8.27 -32.45 -21.79
CA LYS A 372 -8.17 -31.47 -22.87
C LYS A 372 -8.58 -30.06 -22.45
N ALA A 373 -9.54 -29.93 -21.53
CA ALA A 373 -9.88 -28.65 -20.93
C ALA A 373 -8.73 -28.18 -20.04
N PHE A 374 -8.17 -29.08 -19.22
CA PHE A 374 -7.02 -28.78 -18.37
C PHE A 374 -5.84 -28.21 -19.17
N THR A 375 -5.39 -28.91 -20.22
CA THR A 375 -4.29 -28.42 -21.07
C THR A 375 -4.59 -27.09 -21.73
N LEU A 376 -5.84 -26.88 -22.16
CA LEU A 376 -6.29 -25.60 -22.72
C LEU A 376 -6.10 -24.45 -21.71
N PHE A 377 -6.56 -24.62 -20.46
CA PHE A 377 -6.44 -23.59 -19.44
C PHE A 377 -4.99 -23.33 -19.02
N VAL A 378 -4.15 -24.36 -18.96
CA VAL A 378 -2.71 -24.20 -18.68
C VAL A 378 -2.03 -23.40 -19.79
N HIS A 379 -2.31 -23.72 -21.07
CA HIS A 379 -1.77 -22.94 -22.18
C HIS A 379 -2.24 -21.47 -22.17
N GLN A 380 -3.48 -21.20 -21.76
CA GLN A 380 -3.97 -19.82 -21.62
C GLN A 380 -3.30 -19.09 -20.45
N ALA A 381 -3.10 -19.75 -19.31
CA ALA A 381 -2.34 -19.19 -18.18
C ALA A 381 -0.90 -18.83 -18.60
N MET A 382 -0.23 -19.70 -19.36
CA MET A 382 1.09 -19.44 -19.95
C MET A 382 1.06 -18.23 -20.89
N ALA A 383 0.09 -18.19 -21.83
CA ALA A 383 -0.06 -17.07 -22.76
C ALA A 383 -0.27 -15.74 -22.02
N ARG A 384 -1.06 -15.73 -20.94
CA ARG A 384 -1.31 -14.56 -20.09
C ARG A 384 -0.04 -14.07 -19.39
N VAL A 385 0.74 -14.99 -18.82
CA VAL A 385 2.03 -14.65 -18.18
C VAL A 385 3.02 -14.05 -19.18
N LEU A 386 3.10 -14.58 -20.40
CA LEU A 386 3.99 -14.03 -21.43
C LEU A 386 3.59 -12.61 -21.89
N GLN A 387 2.31 -12.23 -21.74
CA GLN A 387 1.81 -10.90 -22.06
C GLN A 387 2.11 -9.84 -20.97
N VAL A 388 2.64 -10.23 -19.81
CA VAL A 388 3.00 -9.32 -18.71
C VAL A 388 3.94 -8.20 -19.17
N ARG A 389 4.80 -8.46 -20.17
CA ARG A 389 5.72 -7.48 -20.75
C ARG A 389 5.02 -6.19 -21.20
N ASP A 390 3.81 -6.33 -21.74
CA ASP A 390 3.07 -5.21 -22.31
C ASP A 390 2.36 -4.38 -21.22
N VAL A 391 2.05 -4.99 -20.07
CA VAL A 391 1.31 -4.37 -18.97
C VAL A 391 2.23 -3.73 -17.92
N LYS A 392 3.45 -4.27 -17.73
CA LYS A 392 4.46 -3.80 -16.77
C LYS A 392 3.94 -3.62 -15.33
N SER A 393 3.02 -4.49 -14.90
CA SER A 393 2.39 -4.45 -13.57
C SER A 393 2.72 -5.71 -12.80
N THR A 394 3.41 -5.56 -11.66
CA THR A 394 3.75 -6.66 -10.75
C THR A 394 2.52 -7.41 -10.23
N ASP A 395 1.43 -6.69 -9.96
CA ASP A 395 0.17 -7.25 -9.50
C ASP A 395 -0.57 -8.08 -10.57
N TYR A 396 -0.43 -7.69 -11.84
CA TYR A 396 -0.93 -8.46 -12.97
C TYR A 396 -0.10 -9.74 -13.18
N THR A 397 1.23 -9.64 -13.04
CA THR A 397 2.14 -10.79 -13.07
C THR A 397 1.77 -11.82 -12.01
N ASP A 398 1.53 -11.36 -10.79
CA ASP A 398 1.16 -12.24 -9.69
C ASP A 398 -0.17 -12.95 -9.95
N GLU A 399 -1.15 -12.24 -10.47
CA GLU A 399 -2.42 -12.86 -10.81
C GLU A 399 -2.31 -13.88 -11.96
N SER A 400 -1.53 -13.54 -12.96
CA SER A 400 -1.29 -14.43 -14.10
C SER A 400 -0.62 -15.73 -13.63
N LEU A 401 0.33 -15.64 -12.70
CA LEU A 401 0.96 -16.81 -12.08
C LEU A 401 0.02 -17.57 -11.13
N ARG A 402 -0.87 -16.88 -10.40
CA ARG A 402 -1.91 -17.53 -9.56
C ARG A 402 -2.93 -18.34 -10.33
N SER A 403 -3.02 -18.13 -11.65
CA SER A 403 -3.88 -18.94 -12.51
C SER A 403 -3.38 -20.40 -12.52
N PHE A 404 -2.06 -20.62 -12.56
CA PHE A 404 -1.47 -21.94 -12.40
C PHE A 404 -1.79 -22.55 -11.03
N THR A 405 -1.67 -21.76 -9.95
CA THR A 405 -1.93 -22.27 -8.58
C THR A 405 -3.40 -22.63 -8.36
N ARG A 406 -4.34 -21.87 -8.93
CA ARG A 406 -5.77 -22.19 -8.91
C ARG A 406 -6.12 -23.42 -9.73
N ILE A 407 -5.68 -23.49 -11.00
CA ILE A 407 -5.95 -24.65 -11.87
C ILE A 407 -5.42 -25.93 -11.21
N TRP A 408 -4.19 -25.87 -10.67
CA TRP A 408 -3.59 -26.96 -9.92
C TRP A 408 -4.41 -27.36 -8.69
N SER A 409 -4.74 -26.40 -7.82
CA SER A 409 -5.52 -26.64 -6.60
C SER A 409 -6.87 -27.27 -6.92
N ASN A 410 -7.58 -26.74 -7.93
CA ASN A 410 -8.85 -27.26 -8.39
C ASN A 410 -8.73 -28.72 -8.85
N ALA A 411 -7.69 -29.06 -9.61
CA ALA A 411 -7.45 -30.42 -10.07
C ALA A 411 -7.14 -31.39 -8.90
N LEU A 412 -6.32 -30.98 -7.94
CA LEU A 412 -6.00 -31.81 -6.77
C LEU A 412 -7.21 -32.08 -5.88
N VAL A 413 -8.06 -31.06 -5.67
CA VAL A 413 -9.30 -31.17 -4.88
C VAL A 413 -10.33 -32.05 -5.59
N ALA A 414 -10.44 -31.93 -6.92
CA ALA A 414 -11.34 -32.76 -7.72
C ALA A 414 -10.98 -34.26 -7.65
N GLY A 415 -9.69 -34.58 -7.46
CA GLY A 415 -9.23 -35.96 -7.26
C GLY A 415 -9.43 -36.89 -8.46
N ASN A 416 -9.47 -36.33 -9.68
CA ASN A 416 -9.65 -37.08 -10.91
C ASN A 416 -8.31 -37.68 -11.37
N HIS A 417 -8.18 -39.00 -11.32
CA HIS A 417 -6.96 -39.72 -11.73
C HIS A 417 -6.51 -39.44 -13.16
N GLN A 418 -7.42 -39.05 -14.06
CA GLN A 418 -7.06 -38.67 -15.42
C GLN A 418 -6.31 -37.34 -15.51
N LEU A 419 -6.42 -36.48 -14.49
CA LEU A 419 -5.73 -35.18 -14.43
C LEU A 419 -4.37 -35.30 -13.73
N ASP A 420 -4.15 -36.34 -12.91
CA ASP A 420 -2.90 -36.55 -12.17
C ASP A 420 -1.68 -36.58 -13.10
N GLU A 421 -1.83 -37.09 -14.34
CA GLU A 421 -0.76 -37.12 -15.37
C GLU A 421 -0.48 -35.76 -16.03
N TYR A 422 -1.43 -34.82 -15.95
CA TYR A 422 -1.35 -33.50 -16.60
C TYR A 422 -0.90 -32.40 -15.64
N VAL A 423 -1.05 -32.64 -14.34
CA VAL A 423 -0.57 -31.79 -13.26
C VAL A 423 0.91 -31.43 -13.51
N ASP A 424 1.77 -32.38 -13.87
CA ASP A 424 3.19 -32.14 -14.21
C ASP A 424 3.43 -31.09 -15.33
N LEU A 425 2.47 -30.87 -16.23
CA LEU A 425 2.55 -29.82 -17.25
C LEU A 425 2.71 -28.43 -16.62
N ILE A 426 1.98 -28.15 -15.53
CA ILE A 426 2.05 -26.88 -14.80
C ILE A 426 3.44 -26.69 -14.19
N LEU A 427 4.03 -27.74 -13.63
CA LEU A 427 5.38 -27.67 -13.04
C LEU A 427 6.43 -27.40 -14.10
N LEU A 428 6.34 -28.09 -15.24
CA LEU A 428 7.24 -27.88 -16.38
C LEU A 428 7.13 -26.44 -16.92
N ASP A 429 5.92 -25.94 -17.07
CA ASP A 429 5.66 -24.58 -17.56
C ASP A 429 6.20 -23.51 -16.61
N LEU A 430 5.97 -23.64 -15.30
CA LEU A 430 6.53 -22.73 -14.31
C LEU A 430 8.05 -22.84 -14.19
N GLN A 431 8.63 -24.04 -14.34
CA GLN A 431 10.08 -24.21 -14.41
C GLN A 431 10.63 -23.47 -15.62
N ASN A 432 10.02 -23.63 -16.80
CA ASN A 432 10.46 -22.96 -18.01
C ASN A 432 10.41 -21.43 -17.86
N LEU A 433 9.36 -20.91 -17.23
CA LEU A 433 9.25 -19.48 -16.90
C LEU A 433 10.32 -19.03 -15.90
N ALA A 434 10.64 -19.84 -14.89
CA ALA A 434 11.69 -19.53 -13.92
C ALA A 434 13.10 -19.52 -14.57
N GLU A 435 13.46 -20.59 -15.28
CA GLU A 435 14.81 -20.83 -15.76
C GLU A 435 15.15 -20.05 -17.03
N TYR A 436 14.20 -19.94 -17.96
CA TYR A 436 14.45 -19.47 -19.33
C TYR A 436 13.76 -18.16 -19.71
N SER A 437 12.98 -17.54 -18.81
CA SER A 437 12.44 -16.22 -19.13
C SER A 437 13.54 -15.15 -19.11
N HIS A 438 13.72 -14.47 -20.23
CA HIS A 438 14.68 -13.37 -20.39
C HIS A 438 14.01 -11.98 -20.31
N LEU A 439 12.80 -11.92 -19.73
CA LEU A 439 12.11 -10.66 -19.44
C LEU A 439 12.84 -10.01 -18.26
N GLY A 440 13.91 -9.26 -18.57
CA GLY A 440 14.95 -8.84 -17.63
C GLY A 440 14.57 -7.71 -16.68
N GLU A 441 15.41 -7.55 -15.66
CA GLU A 441 15.37 -6.57 -14.55
C GLU A 441 15.08 -5.11 -14.96
N ALA A 442 15.27 -4.75 -16.23
CA ALA A 442 15.08 -3.40 -16.75
C ALA A 442 13.63 -2.87 -16.67
N ASP A 443 12.63 -3.77 -16.57
CA ASP A 443 11.21 -3.41 -16.53
C ASP A 443 10.59 -3.47 -15.10
N GLY A 444 11.38 -3.72 -14.05
CA GLY A 444 10.91 -3.73 -12.66
C GLY A 444 10.01 -4.92 -12.26
N VAL A 445 9.79 -5.87 -13.16
CA VAL A 445 9.00 -7.10 -12.93
C VAL A 445 9.91 -8.32 -13.06
N ASP A 446 10.33 -8.89 -11.93
CA ASP A 446 11.14 -10.12 -11.91
C ASP A 446 10.26 -11.37 -12.05
N LEU A 447 10.03 -11.79 -13.30
CA LEU A 447 9.22 -12.97 -13.62
C LEU A 447 9.90 -14.28 -13.17
N ARG A 448 11.24 -14.35 -13.17
CA ARG A 448 11.99 -15.57 -12.83
C ARG A 448 11.84 -15.90 -11.35
N VAL A 449 12.02 -14.90 -10.50
CA VAL A 449 11.81 -15.04 -9.05
C VAL A 449 10.34 -15.32 -8.76
N ARG A 450 9.41 -14.57 -9.36
CA ARG A 450 7.97 -14.75 -9.15
C ARG A 450 7.48 -16.15 -9.53
N SER A 451 7.96 -16.71 -10.65
CA SER A 451 7.61 -18.08 -11.07
C SER A 451 8.14 -19.15 -10.11
N SER A 452 9.33 -18.91 -9.55
CA SER A 452 9.90 -19.79 -8.51
C SER A 452 8.99 -19.82 -7.27
N TRP A 453 8.48 -18.67 -6.85
CA TRP A 453 7.54 -18.56 -5.72
C TRP A 453 6.14 -19.14 -6.02
N ALA A 454 5.69 -19.15 -7.28
CA ALA A 454 4.48 -19.88 -7.66
C ALA A 454 4.65 -21.39 -7.43
N ILE A 455 5.81 -21.98 -7.75
CA ILE A 455 6.11 -23.39 -7.46
C ILE A 455 6.13 -23.65 -5.94
N VAL A 456 6.65 -22.72 -5.13
CA VAL A 456 6.59 -22.80 -3.66
C VAL A 456 5.13 -22.89 -3.18
N GLU A 457 4.24 -22.08 -3.75
CA GLU A 457 2.80 -22.13 -3.45
C GLU A 457 2.17 -23.47 -3.87
N LEU A 458 2.56 -24.05 -5.00
CA LEU A 458 2.06 -25.37 -5.44
C LEU A 458 2.39 -26.49 -4.45
N VAL A 459 3.60 -26.49 -3.86
CA VAL A 459 3.97 -27.46 -2.81
C VAL A 459 3.01 -27.33 -1.63
N LYS A 460 2.79 -26.10 -1.15
CA LYS A 460 1.88 -25.83 -0.03
C LYS A 460 0.46 -26.32 -0.35
N LEU A 461 -0.09 -25.94 -1.50
CA LEU A 461 -1.44 -26.32 -1.92
C LEU A 461 -1.60 -27.84 -2.04
N ALA A 462 -0.57 -28.55 -2.50
CA ALA A 462 -0.58 -30.00 -2.56
C ALA A 462 -0.59 -30.67 -1.18
N VAL A 463 0.15 -30.11 -0.22
CA VAL A 463 0.11 -30.55 1.19
C VAL A 463 -1.25 -30.25 1.81
N ASP A 464 -1.80 -29.05 1.60
CA ASP A 464 -3.13 -28.65 2.09
C ASP A 464 -4.23 -29.59 1.54
N ALA A 465 -4.11 -30.03 0.28
CA ALA A 465 -4.98 -31.01 -0.36
C ALA A 465 -4.69 -32.48 0.02
N ARG A 466 -3.70 -32.74 0.88
CA ARG A 466 -3.22 -34.09 1.28
C ARG A 466 -2.74 -34.97 0.12
N ARG A 467 -2.24 -34.36 -0.96
CA ARG A 467 -1.70 -35.05 -2.15
C ARG A 467 -0.16 -35.04 -2.13
N PHE A 468 0.42 -35.86 -1.24
CA PHE A 468 1.88 -35.89 -1.02
C PHE A 468 2.73 -36.28 -2.23
N SER A 469 2.21 -37.10 -3.16
CA SER A 469 2.90 -37.38 -4.43
C SER A 469 3.10 -36.11 -5.27
N ALA A 470 2.06 -35.30 -5.41
CA ALA A 470 2.10 -34.03 -6.12
C ALA A 470 2.98 -33.00 -5.38
N ALA A 471 2.94 -32.98 -4.04
CA ALA A 471 3.83 -32.13 -3.24
C ALA A 471 5.31 -32.48 -3.44
N ARG A 472 5.64 -33.78 -3.46
CA ARG A 472 7.01 -34.26 -3.73
C ARG A 472 7.46 -33.93 -5.16
N ALA A 473 6.57 -34.07 -6.16
CA ALA A 473 6.86 -33.65 -7.52
C ALA A 473 7.20 -32.16 -7.58
N ALA A 474 6.33 -31.28 -7.06
CA ALA A 474 6.58 -29.84 -7.03
C ALA A 474 7.86 -29.47 -6.26
N ALA A 475 8.13 -30.14 -5.14
CA ALA A 475 9.35 -29.94 -4.35
C ALA A 475 10.61 -30.39 -5.10
N ASN A 476 10.54 -31.45 -5.90
CA ASN A 476 11.64 -31.88 -6.77
C ASN A 476 11.96 -30.82 -7.82
N TYR A 477 10.95 -30.28 -8.51
CA TYR A 477 11.13 -29.20 -9.47
C TYR A 477 11.77 -27.98 -8.79
N LEU A 478 11.22 -27.53 -7.66
CA LEU A 478 11.78 -26.43 -6.87
C LEU A 478 13.25 -26.67 -6.47
N SER A 479 13.59 -27.91 -6.10
CA SER A 479 14.95 -28.25 -5.69
C SER A 479 15.95 -28.19 -6.85
N GLY A 480 15.52 -28.52 -8.06
CA GLY A 480 16.35 -28.52 -9.28
C GLY A 480 16.48 -27.15 -9.95
N LEU A 481 15.62 -26.18 -9.60
CA LEU A 481 15.66 -24.85 -10.20
C LEU A 481 17.04 -24.19 -10.07
N PHE A 482 17.53 -23.68 -11.20
CA PHE A 482 18.77 -22.88 -11.29
C PHE A 482 20.06 -23.63 -10.91
N GLU A 483 20.02 -24.96 -10.84
CA GLU A 483 21.22 -25.76 -10.57
C GLU A 483 22.26 -25.58 -11.69
N TYR A 484 21.79 -25.50 -12.94
CA TYR A 484 22.65 -25.39 -14.13
C TYR A 484 22.59 -24.04 -14.85
N THR A 485 21.52 -23.24 -14.64
CA THR A 485 21.30 -22.00 -15.40
C THR A 485 21.79 -20.73 -14.69
N ASP A 486 22.11 -20.80 -13.39
CA ASP A 486 22.56 -19.65 -12.60
C ASP A 486 23.96 -19.90 -12.03
N THR A 487 24.98 -19.45 -12.76
CA THR A 487 26.38 -19.60 -12.36
C THR A 487 26.76 -18.70 -11.18
N ASN A 488 26.05 -17.60 -10.96
CA ASN A 488 26.38 -16.59 -9.94
C ASN A 488 25.55 -16.75 -8.65
N GLY A 489 24.53 -17.62 -8.65
CA GLY A 489 23.70 -17.92 -7.48
C GLY A 489 22.66 -16.86 -7.12
N HIS A 490 22.46 -15.84 -7.97
CA HIS A 490 21.52 -14.74 -7.70
C HIS A 490 20.05 -15.16 -7.68
N LEU A 491 19.68 -16.19 -8.44
CA LEU A 491 18.32 -16.71 -8.53
C LEU A 491 18.16 -17.99 -7.71
N ARG A 492 19.23 -18.78 -7.61
CA ARG A 492 19.27 -19.97 -6.75
C ARG A 492 18.90 -19.65 -5.31
N LYS A 493 19.32 -18.50 -4.78
CA LYS A 493 18.94 -18.05 -3.43
C LYS A 493 17.42 -17.95 -3.22
N HIS A 494 16.63 -17.63 -4.24
CA HIS A 494 15.17 -17.52 -4.12
C HIS A 494 14.48 -18.89 -4.09
N ALA A 495 14.95 -19.86 -4.89
CA ALA A 495 14.45 -21.24 -4.80
C ALA A 495 14.77 -21.86 -3.43
N ARG A 496 15.99 -21.64 -2.92
CA ARG A 496 16.39 -22.06 -1.57
C ARG A 496 15.61 -21.34 -0.47
N ALA A 497 15.31 -20.05 -0.63
CA ALA A 497 14.46 -19.29 0.29
C ALA A 497 13.05 -19.89 0.37
N GLY A 498 12.46 -20.26 -0.78
CA GLY A 498 11.19 -20.97 -0.85
C GLY A 498 11.20 -22.31 -0.10
N GLN A 499 12.27 -23.09 -0.26
CA GLN A 499 12.48 -24.35 0.48
C GLN A 499 12.57 -24.12 2.00
N LEU A 500 13.31 -23.10 2.46
CA LEU A 500 13.39 -22.73 3.87
C LEU A 500 12.02 -22.35 4.44
N VAL A 501 11.25 -21.54 3.73
CA VAL A 501 9.89 -21.13 4.17
C VAL A 501 8.95 -22.33 4.25
N LEU A 502 8.96 -23.23 3.26
CA LEU A 502 8.14 -24.43 3.28
C LEU A 502 8.55 -25.39 4.40
N SER A 503 9.85 -25.56 4.63
CA SER A 503 10.37 -26.39 5.73
C SER A 503 9.97 -25.81 7.10
N ALA A 504 10.07 -24.50 7.27
CA ALA A 504 9.63 -23.80 8.46
C ALA A 504 8.11 -23.92 8.67
N TRP A 505 7.32 -23.78 7.60
CA TRP A 505 5.87 -23.90 7.63
C TRP A 505 5.42 -25.31 8.04
N LEU A 506 6.04 -26.35 7.48
CA LEU A 506 5.76 -27.73 7.89
C LEU A 506 6.12 -27.96 9.37
N ALA A 507 7.29 -27.49 9.82
CA ALA A 507 7.68 -27.62 11.22
C ALA A 507 6.72 -26.89 12.17
N TRP A 508 6.23 -25.71 11.77
CA TRP A 508 5.20 -24.97 12.50
C TRP A 508 3.90 -25.77 12.59
N GLN A 509 3.44 -26.36 11.47
CA GLN A 509 2.23 -27.19 11.45
C GLN A 509 2.37 -28.42 12.36
N GLU A 510 3.51 -29.10 12.31
CA GLU A 510 3.80 -30.26 13.15
C GLU A 510 3.80 -29.92 14.65
N SER A 511 4.32 -28.76 15.02
CA SER A 511 4.38 -28.31 16.43
C SER A 511 3.00 -28.11 17.05
N ARG A 512 2.00 -27.73 16.25
CA ARG A 512 0.65 -27.37 16.72
C ARG A 512 -0.30 -28.55 16.87
N SER A 513 0.17 -29.77 16.65
CA SER A 513 -0.54 -31.00 17.02
C SER A 513 -1.96 -31.10 16.44
N ASP A 514 -2.18 -30.63 15.21
CA ASP A 514 -3.30 -31.16 14.43
C ASP A 514 -2.89 -32.53 13.91
N GLU A 515 -3.59 -33.60 14.32
CA GLU A 515 -3.41 -35.01 13.91
C GLU A 515 -3.53 -35.26 12.37
N ILE A 516 -3.47 -34.21 11.56
CA ILE A 516 -4.04 -34.15 10.22
C ILE A 516 -3.02 -34.39 9.10
N LEU A 517 -1.71 -34.23 9.34
CA LEU A 517 -0.68 -34.42 8.31
C LEU A 517 0.26 -35.59 8.66
N PRO A 518 0.23 -36.72 7.93
CA PRO A 518 1.27 -37.74 8.07
C PRO A 518 2.64 -37.13 7.73
N ARG A 519 3.64 -37.43 8.57
CA ARG A 519 5.04 -37.03 8.35
C ARG A 519 5.58 -37.72 7.11
N ASP A 520 5.56 -37.02 5.96
CA ASP A 520 6.20 -37.50 4.73
C ASP A 520 7.70 -37.17 4.78
N GLU A 521 8.52 -38.15 5.22
CA GLU A 521 9.97 -37.98 5.37
C GLU A 521 10.67 -37.60 4.05
N ASP A 522 10.18 -38.06 2.91
CA ASP A 522 10.75 -37.74 1.60
C ASP A 522 10.50 -36.26 1.26
N LEU A 523 9.31 -35.73 1.54
CA LEU A 523 9.01 -34.32 1.38
C LEU A 523 9.90 -33.44 2.28
N HIS A 524 10.06 -33.81 3.56
CA HIS A 524 11.00 -33.11 4.46
C HIS A 524 12.43 -33.13 3.93
N ARG A 525 12.87 -34.23 3.31
CA ARG A 525 14.20 -34.34 2.70
C ARG A 525 14.36 -33.44 1.47
N LEU A 526 13.31 -33.27 0.66
CA LEU A 526 13.31 -32.42 -0.53
C LEU A 526 13.23 -30.92 -0.20
N LEU A 527 12.54 -30.56 0.87
CA LEU A 527 12.40 -29.17 1.32
C LEU A 527 13.58 -28.70 2.18
N GLY A 528 14.45 -29.60 2.63
CA GLY A 528 15.75 -29.23 3.20
C GLY A 528 16.68 -28.73 2.10
N PRO A 529 16.97 -27.43 1.99
CA PRO A 529 17.76 -26.90 0.89
C PRO A 529 19.18 -27.49 0.93
N LYS A 530 19.61 -28.03 -0.20
CA LYS A 530 20.97 -28.55 -0.41
C LYS A 530 21.84 -27.46 -1.04
N GLY A 531 23.11 -27.39 -0.66
CA GLY A 531 24.03 -26.41 -1.24
C GLY A 531 25.23 -26.11 -0.36
N ASN A 532 25.97 -25.06 -0.74
CA ASN A 532 27.04 -24.50 0.07
C ASN A 532 26.44 -23.61 1.18
N ARG A 533 27.21 -23.32 2.23
CA ARG A 533 26.75 -22.44 3.31
C ARG A 533 26.43 -21.02 2.85
N SER A 534 27.12 -20.50 1.83
CA SER A 534 26.86 -19.14 1.30
C SER A 534 25.49 -18.99 0.67
N ASP A 535 25.03 -19.99 -0.09
CA ASP A 535 23.72 -20.00 -0.77
C ASP A 535 22.60 -20.09 0.27
N ILE A 536 22.80 -20.88 1.34
CA ILE A 536 21.84 -21.00 2.45
C ILE A 536 21.75 -19.70 3.24
N VAL A 537 22.88 -19.03 3.53
CA VAL A 537 22.87 -17.71 4.18
C VAL A 537 22.19 -16.67 3.30
N ALA A 538 22.52 -16.62 2.00
CA ALA A 538 21.88 -15.70 1.05
C ALA A 538 20.36 -15.92 0.98
N ALA A 539 19.91 -17.18 0.95
CA ALA A 539 18.50 -17.54 1.00
C ALA A 539 17.82 -17.11 2.32
N GLY A 540 18.50 -17.31 3.46
CA GLY A 540 18.02 -16.87 4.76
C GLY A 540 17.83 -15.35 4.83
N LEU A 541 18.76 -14.58 4.28
CA LEU A 541 18.67 -13.12 4.19
C LEU A 541 17.50 -12.66 3.29
N VAL A 542 17.24 -13.35 2.16
CA VAL A 542 16.08 -13.07 1.31
C VAL A 542 14.78 -13.21 2.10
N VAL A 543 14.65 -14.24 2.94
CA VAL A 543 13.43 -14.42 3.75
C VAL A 543 13.35 -13.40 4.89
N SER A 544 14.48 -12.99 5.49
CA SER A 544 14.49 -12.08 6.63
C SER A 544 14.38 -10.60 6.26
N ASN A 545 14.89 -10.19 5.10
CA ASN A 545 15.09 -8.78 4.73
C ASN A 545 14.29 -8.36 3.49
N GLU A 546 13.90 -9.26 2.59
CA GLU A 546 13.19 -8.90 1.36
C GLU A 546 11.67 -9.16 1.48
N SER A 547 10.87 -8.28 0.85
CA SER A 547 9.45 -8.56 0.62
C SER A 547 9.33 -9.67 -0.43
N THR A 548 9.30 -10.93 0.01
CA THR A 548 9.24 -12.06 -0.92
C THR A 548 7.94 -12.02 -1.73
N PRO A 549 7.98 -12.14 -3.07
CA PRO A 549 6.77 -12.12 -3.89
C PRO A 549 5.86 -13.31 -3.54
N PHE A 550 4.54 -13.13 -3.64
CA PHE A 550 3.50 -14.08 -3.19
C PHE A 550 3.42 -14.33 -1.67
N SER A 551 4.32 -13.78 -0.87
CA SER A 551 4.28 -13.98 0.57
C SER A 551 3.32 -13.03 1.29
N ARG A 552 2.29 -13.61 1.87
CA ARG A 552 1.71 -13.13 3.11
C ARG A 552 1.69 -14.28 4.11
N TRP A 553 2.80 -15.03 4.23
CA TRP A 553 2.94 -16.12 5.21
C TRP A 553 2.67 -15.62 6.63
N GLN A 554 3.14 -14.40 6.92
CA GLN A 554 2.81 -13.68 8.15
C GLN A 554 1.32 -13.30 8.27
N TRP A 555 0.62 -12.99 7.17
CA TRP A 555 -0.84 -12.77 7.25
C TRP A 555 -1.62 -14.07 7.34
N TRP A 556 -1.14 -15.16 6.76
CA TRP A 556 -1.74 -16.48 6.95
C TRP A 556 -1.63 -16.91 8.41
N GLU A 557 -0.47 -16.69 9.01
CA GLU A 557 -0.28 -16.87 10.45
C GLU A 557 -1.22 -15.94 11.23
N ALA A 558 -1.26 -14.64 10.93
CA ALA A 558 -2.18 -13.70 11.58
C ALA A 558 -3.67 -14.02 11.36
N ALA A 559 -4.05 -14.64 10.24
CA ALA A 559 -5.43 -15.05 9.94
C ALA A 559 -5.85 -16.31 10.71
N ASN A 560 -4.89 -17.17 11.07
CA ASN A 560 -5.12 -18.39 11.84
C ASN A 560 -4.90 -18.20 13.35
N LEU A 561 -4.27 -17.10 13.76
CA LEU A 561 -4.10 -16.72 15.16
C LEU A 561 -5.28 -15.89 15.66
N GLY A 562 -5.77 -16.20 16.87
CA GLY A 562 -6.78 -15.38 17.53
C GLY A 562 -6.25 -13.96 17.83
N PRO A 563 -7.12 -12.95 18.03
CA PRO A 563 -6.75 -11.54 18.09
C PRO A 563 -5.72 -11.16 19.17
N MET A 564 -5.51 -11.99 20.20
CA MET A 564 -4.47 -11.78 21.23
C MET A 564 -3.11 -12.40 20.89
N GLN A 565 -3.03 -13.37 19.97
CA GLN A 565 -1.78 -14.08 19.62
C GLN A 565 -1.01 -13.41 18.46
N VAL A 566 -1.63 -12.47 17.75
CA VAL A 566 -1.02 -11.74 16.62
C VAL A 566 0.24 -10.95 17.02
N LYS A 567 0.41 -10.63 18.32
CA LYS A 567 1.61 -9.93 18.84
C LYS A 567 2.89 -10.77 18.78
N ALA A 568 2.80 -12.08 18.60
CA ALA A 568 3.96 -12.97 18.45
C ALA A 568 3.80 -13.82 17.19
N LEU A 569 4.10 -13.25 16.02
CA LEU A 569 4.25 -14.04 14.80
C LEU A 569 5.47 -14.97 14.99
N GLU A 570 5.23 -16.27 15.04
CA GLU A 570 6.23 -17.31 15.33
C GLU A 570 6.97 -17.76 14.06
N MET A 571 6.39 -17.57 12.87
CA MET A 571 6.93 -18.08 11.60
C MET A 571 8.38 -17.65 11.34
N ASN A 572 8.75 -16.42 11.73
CA ASN A 572 10.13 -15.94 11.59
C ASN A 572 11.12 -16.79 12.42
N ASN A 573 10.71 -17.26 13.60
CA ASN A 573 11.53 -18.14 14.43
C ASN A 573 11.69 -19.52 13.77
N TYR A 574 10.61 -20.08 13.23
CA TYR A 574 10.66 -21.36 12.49
C TYR A 574 11.54 -21.28 11.24
N VAL A 575 11.54 -20.14 10.54
CA VAL A 575 12.46 -19.89 9.41
C VAL A 575 13.92 -19.92 9.88
N LEU A 576 14.25 -19.25 10.99
CA LEU A 576 15.62 -19.27 11.51
C LEU A 576 16.05 -20.69 11.93
N HIS A 577 15.15 -21.49 12.50
CA HIS A 577 15.40 -22.91 12.79
C HIS A 577 15.63 -23.73 11.51
N ALA A 578 14.84 -23.50 10.46
CA ALA A 578 15.03 -24.15 9.16
C ALA A 578 16.39 -23.78 8.54
N VAL A 579 16.80 -22.51 8.64
CA VAL A 579 18.13 -22.04 8.22
C VAL A 579 19.23 -22.77 9.00
N ALA A 580 19.13 -22.79 10.34
CA ALA A 580 20.13 -23.45 11.19
C ALA A 580 20.30 -24.93 10.83
N ARG A 581 19.19 -25.66 10.67
CA ARG A 581 19.19 -27.08 10.24
C ARG A 581 19.82 -27.27 8.86
N ALA A 582 19.56 -26.38 7.91
CA ALA A 582 20.16 -26.43 6.58
C ALA A 582 21.66 -26.08 6.59
N LEU A 583 22.10 -25.15 7.44
CA LEU A 583 23.51 -24.82 7.61
C LEU A 583 24.32 -25.97 8.21
N ILE A 584 23.74 -26.73 9.15
CA ILE A 584 24.37 -27.93 9.73
C ILE A 584 24.60 -29.01 8.65
N ARG A 585 23.66 -29.16 7.71
CA ARG A 585 23.71 -30.16 6.64
C ARG A 585 24.48 -29.70 5.40
N SER A 586 24.91 -28.45 5.33
CA SER A 586 25.62 -27.88 4.19
C SER A 586 27.12 -27.75 4.44
N ASN A 587 27.87 -27.78 3.33
CA ASN A 587 29.33 -27.75 3.33
C ASN A 587 29.87 -26.38 2.85
N GLY A 588 31.16 -26.14 3.06
CA GLY A 588 31.84 -24.91 2.61
C GLY A 588 32.01 -23.86 3.71
N THR A 589 32.49 -22.69 3.29
CA THR A 589 32.78 -21.55 4.17
C THR A 589 31.55 -20.66 4.32
N LEU A 590 31.38 -20.09 5.52
CA LEU A 590 30.40 -19.02 5.72
C LEU A 590 30.84 -17.76 4.95
N PRO A 591 29.89 -16.97 4.42
CA PRO A 591 30.22 -15.67 3.89
C PRO A 591 30.74 -14.78 5.03
N LYS A 592 31.76 -13.96 4.72
CA LYS A 592 32.32 -13.02 5.70
C LYS A 592 31.23 -12.03 6.12
N ALA A 593 31.08 -11.78 7.42
CA ALA A 593 30.20 -10.72 7.89
C ALA A 593 30.78 -9.37 7.42
N THR A 594 30.17 -8.76 6.40
CA THR A 594 30.58 -7.46 5.84
C THR A 594 29.61 -6.34 6.21
N SER A 595 28.42 -6.68 6.71
CA SER A 595 27.36 -5.75 7.06
C SER A 595 26.75 -6.05 8.42
N HIS A 596 26.17 -5.03 9.05
CA HIS A 596 25.44 -5.17 10.30
C HIS A 596 24.29 -6.18 10.18
N ASP A 597 23.53 -6.16 9.08
CA ASP A 597 22.41 -7.09 8.86
C ASP A 597 22.86 -8.55 8.85
N LEU A 598 23.99 -8.84 8.20
CA LEU A 598 24.55 -10.19 8.15
C LEU A 598 25.07 -10.63 9.53
N ASN A 599 25.74 -9.73 10.25
CA ASN A 599 26.19 -10.03 11.61
C ASN A 599 25.02 -10.23 12.60
N SER A 600 23.97 -9.40 12.50
CA SER A 600 22.73 -9.54 13.26
C SER A 600 22.02 -10.86 12.93
N PHE A 601 22.01 -11.25 11.65
CA PHE A 601 21.52 -12.57 11.22
C PHE A 601 22.32 -13.72 11.85
N TYR A 602 23.64 -13.67 11.85
CA TYR A 602 24.49 -14.67 12.52
C TYR A 602 24.27 -14.72 14.03
N THR A 603 24.14 -13.56 14.67
CA THR A 603 23.87 -13.45 16.11
C THR A 603 22.53 -14.10 16.48
N ARG A 604 21.50 -13.92 15.65
CA ARG A 604 20.18 -14.56 15.84
C ARG A 604 20.19 -16.06 15.62
N LEU A 605 21.06 -16.59 14.74
CA LEU A 605 21.18 -18.04 14.50
C LEU A 605 21.92 -18.77 15.61
N MET A 606 22.85 -18.10 16.30
CA MET A 606 23.71 -18.68 17.32
C MET A 606 22.96 -19.41 18.46
N PRO A 607 21.93 -18.84 19.13
CA PRO A 607 21.19 -19.55 20.18
C PRO A 607 20.43 -20.78 19.65
N LEU A 608 19.97 -20.73 18.40
CA LEU A 608 19.21 -21.83 17.80
C LEU A 608 20.07 -23.08 17.56
N LEU A 609 21.39 -22.90 17.40
CA LEU A 609 22.31 -24.04 17.30
C LEU A 609 22.49 -24.78 18.63
N GLU A 610 22.07 -24.20 19.76
CA GLU A 610 22.04 -24.87 21.07
C GLU A 610 20.80 -25.77 21.23
N GLU A 611 19.70 -25.41 20.56
CA GLU A 611 18.41 -26.09 20.65
C GLU A 611 18.26 -27.27 19.67
N VAL A 612 19.07 -27.32 18.60
CA VAL A 612 19.02 -28.38 17.59
C VAL A 612 19.74 -29.64 18.09
N ASP A 613 19.00 -30.42 18.90
CA ASP A 613 19.10 -31.86 19.24
C ASP A 613 20.52 -32.51 19.32
N GLU A 614 20.80 -33.16 20.45
CA GLU A 614 22.09 -33.77 20.87
C GLU A 614 22.72 -34.79 19.88
N ALA A 615 22.01 -35.20 18.83
CA ALA A 615 22.45 -36.22 17.87
C ALA A 615 23.35 -35.72 16.72
N LEU A 616 23.54 -34.40 16.54
CA LEU A 616 24.34 -33.79 15.45
C LEU A 616 25.60 -33.04 15.94
N ASP A 617 26.19 -33.55 17.01
CA ASP A 617 27.14 -32.86 17.90
C ASP A 617 28.33 -32.19 17.17
N HIS A 618 29.00 -32.86 16.23
CA HIS A 618 30.24 -32.30 15.65
C HIS A 618 30.03 -31.21 14.58
N SER A 619 29.02 -31.36 13.71
CA SER A 619 28.79 -30.37 12.63
C SER A 619 28.15 -29.09 13.16
N ALA A 620 27.25 -29.19 14.14
CA ALA A 620 26.63 -28.04 14.80
C ALA A 620 27.67 -27.26 15.62
N THR A 621 28.52 -27.94 16.41
CA THR A 621 29.60 -27.29 17.16
C THR A 621 30.62 -26.61 16.25
N THR A 622 31.00 -27.25 15.13
CA THR A 622 31.90 -26.63 14.14
C THR A 622 31.28 -25.38 13.50
N LEU A 623 29.99 -25.44 13.13
CA LEU A 623 29.28 -24.29 12.56
C LEU A 623 29.19 -23.14 13.59
N ARG A 624 28.89 -23.47 14.86
CA ARG A 624 28.86 -22.51 15.95
C ARG A 624 30.21 -21.82 16.15
N ALA A 625 31.30 -22.59 16.17
CA ALA A 625 32.65 -22.05 16.27
C ALA A 625 32.96 -21.10 15.10
N ASN A 626 32.57 -21.47 13.87
CA ASN A 626 32.76 -20.62 12.70
C ASN A 626 31.90 -19.34 12.74
N LEU A 627 30.64 -19.42 13.18
CA LEU A 627 29.77 -18.24 13.34
C LEU A 627 30.31 -17.31 14.42
N SER A 628 30.69 -17.85 15.58
CA SER A 628 31.31 -17.07 16.65
C SER A 628 32.60 -16.40 16.17
N GLN A 629 33.44 -17.12 15.42
CA GLN A 629 34.65 -16.55 14.85
C GLN A 629 34.36 -15.40 13.87
N GLU A 630 33.35 -15.53 12.99
CA GLU A 630 32.98 -14.46 12.07
C GLU A 630 32.34 -13.27 12.77
N ILE A 631 31.51 -13.50 13.80
CA ILE A 631 30.93 -12.43 14.64
C ILE A 631 32.06 -11.66 15.34
N GLU A 632 33.02 -12.35 15.97
CA GLU A 632 34.14 -11.70 16.65
C GLU A 632 35.09 -11.00 15.67
N ARG A 633 35.34 -11.58 14.48
CA ARG A 633 36.09 -10.89 13.41
C ARG A 633 35.40 -9.61 12.97
N TRP A 634 34.08 -9.65 12.77
CA TRP A 634 33.32 -8.48 12.37
C TRP A 634 33.33 -7.42 13.47
N LYS A 635 33.06 -7.77 14.73
CA LYS A 635 33.18 -6.86 15.87
C LYS A 635 34.56 -6.24 15.97
N ALA A 636 35.64 -7.02 15.87
CA ALA A 636 37.00 -6.50 15.90
C ALA A 636 37.29 -5.55 14.73
N SER A 637 36.77 -5.87 13.53
CA SER A 637 36.89 -5.00 12.36
C SER A 637 36.07 -3.72 12.49
N GLU A 638 34.89 -3.79 13.12
CA GLU A 638 34.01 -2.65 13.38
C GLU A 638 34.64 -1.74 14.44
N ILE A 639 35.16 -2.30 15.53
CA ILE A 639 35.92 -1.58 16.56
C ILE A 639 37.13 -0.88 15.94
N THR A 640 37.88 -1.58 15.06
CA THR A 640 39.03 -0.99 14.37
C THR A 640 38.61 0.11 13.39
N ALA A 641 37.53 -0.09 12.64
CA ALA A 641 37.00 0.93 11.73
C ALA A 641 36.53 2.16 12.50
N LEU A 642 35.78 1.95 13.58
CA LEU A 642 35.28 3.00 14.47
C LEU A 642 36.44 3.76 15.13
N ALA A 643 37.45 3.07 15.65
CA ALA A 643 38.65 3.69 16.24
C ALA A 643 39.40 4.61 15.26
N ASN A 644 39.36 4.30 13.96
CA ASN A 644 40.01 5.10 12.92
C ASN A 644 39.07 6.14 12.28
N ALA A 645 37.76 6.06 12.52
CA ALA A 645 36.77 6.98 11.96
C ALA A 645 36.92 8.37 12.58
N HIS A 646 36.82 9.42 11.77
CA HIS A 646 36.96 10.80 12.26
C HIS A 646 35.68 11.29 12.97
N VAL A 647 35.86 12.08 14.04
CA VAL A 647 34.75 12.76 14.71
C VAL A 647 34.14 13.79 13.75
N SER A 648 32.85 13.64 13.46
CA SER A 648 32.08 14.48 12.56
C SER A 648 31.72 15.80 13.21
N ASP A 649 32.19 16.90 12.61
CA ASP A 649 31.80 18.26 12.98
C ASP A 649 30.28 18.48 12.88
N GLN A 650 29.61 17.81 11.94
CA GLN A 650 28.16 17.90 11.79
C GLN A 650 27.45 17.32 13.03
N LYS A 651 27.84 16.11 13.45
CA LYS A 651 27.27 15.42 14.60
C LYS A 651 27.55 16.16 15.90
N VAL A 652 28.78 16.69 16.06
CA VAL A 652 29.13 17.58 17.18
C VAL A 652 28.28 18.85 17.16
N GLY A 653 28.04 19.43 15.98
CA GLY A 653 27.17 20.58 15.80
C GLY A 653 25.70 20.28 16.08
N GLU A 654 25.21 19.06 15.83
CA GLU A 654 23.87 18.62 16.20
C GLU A 654 23.72 18.51 17.73
N LEU A 655 24.70 17.92 18.41
CA LEU A 655 24.76 17.87 19.87
C LEU A 655 24.79 19.28 20.47
N LYS A 656 25.68 20.17 19.98
CA LYS A 656 25.78 21.56 20.46
C LYS A 656 24.45 22.31 20.31
N ARG A 657 23.76 22.15 19.17
CA ARG A 657 22.46 22.78 18.92
C ARG A 657 21.34 22.24 19.81
N ALA A 658 21.28 20.93 20.02
CA ALA A 658 20.30 20.32 20.93
C ALA A 658 20.54 20.78 22.37
N PHE A 659 21.79 20.71 22.82
CA PHE A 659 22.23 21.20 24.13
C PHE A 659 21.88 22.68 24.34
N GLU A 660 22.19 23.54 23.36
CA GLU A 660 21.85 24.97 23.36
C GLU A 660 20.34 25.20 23.42
N ALA A 661 19.56 24.54 22.55
CA ALA A 661 18.11 24.69 22.49
C ALA A 661 17.45 24.29 23.81
N ARG A 662 17.90 23.19 24.43
CA ARG A 662 17.37 22.74 25.72
C ARG A 662 17.70 23.70 26.86
N LEU A 663 18.93 24.24 26.91
CA LEU A 663 19.33 25.23 27.90
C LEU A 663 18.61 26.59 27.75
N TYR A 664 18.16 26.93 26.54
CA TYR A 664 17.36 28.13 26.30
C TYR A 664 15.87 27.98 26.61
N SER A 665 15.40 26.77 26.95
CA SER A 665 14.02 26.59 27.42
C SER A 665 13.77 27.38 28.72
N ASP A 666 12.52 27.78 28.95
CA ASP A 666 12.10 28.66 30.07
C ASP A 666 12.23 28.03 31.48
N SER A 667 12.74 26.79 31.58
CA SER A 667 12.81 25.98 32.81
C SER A 667 14.03 26.27 33.70
N ARG A 668 15.02 27.02 33.21
CA ARG A 668 16.26 27.31 33.96
C ARG A 668 16.07 28.47 34.95
N ILE A 669 16.07 28.20 36.26
CA ILE A 669 15.81 29.20 37.32
C ILE A 669 16.83 30.36 37.29
N SER A 670 18.11 30.07 37.03
CA SER A 670 19.17 31.09 37.07
C SER A 670 19.02 32.20 36.03
N ARG A 671 18.32 31.96 34.92
CA ARG A 671 18.02 33.00 33.92
C ARG A 671 17.07 34.06 34.45
N ARG A 672 16.31 33.74 35.50
CA ARG A 672 15.40 34.67 36.18
C ARG A 672 16.09 35.47 37.28
N LEU A 673 17.32 35.10 37.66
CA LEU A 673 18.08 35.79 38.68
C LEU A 673 18.90 36.95 38.08
N PRO A 674 19.06 38.07 38.79
CA PRO A 674 19.96 39.14 38.39
C PRO A 674 21.41 38.64 38.34
N ARG A 675 22.13 39.06 37.30
CA ARG A 675 23.54 38.74 37.07
C ARG A 675 24.43 39.88 37.58
N SER A 676 25.40 39.56 38.43
CA SER A 676 26.45 40.46 38.87
C SER A 676 27.71 40.26 38.03
N SER A 677 28.43 41.36 37.76
CA SER A 677 29.72 41.33 37.07
C SER A 677 30.89 40.88 37.96
N SER A 678 30.71 40.81 39.29
CA SER A 678 31.74 40.40 40.23
C SER A 678 31.17 39.63 41.43
N VAL A 679 31.98 38.73 42.00
CA VAL A 679 31.65 37.91 43.17
C VAL A 679 32.15 38.63 44.44
N PRO A 680 31.32 38.82 45.48
CA PRO A 680 31.74 39.40 46.76
C PRO A 680 32.81 38.56 47.49
N LEU A 681 33.64 39.21 48.31
CA LEU A 681 34.73 38.56 49.08
C LEU A 681 34.22 37.58 50.16
N ASP A 682 32.98 37.72 50.58
CA ASP A 682 32.28 36.98 51.64
C ASP A 682 31.35 35.88 51.10
N ALA A 683 31.23 35.73 49.78
CA ALA A 683 30.51 34.61 49.16
C ALA A 683 31.32 33.31 49.30
N ASP A 684 30.65 32.20 49.67
CA ASP A 684 31.30 30.90 49.81
C ASP A 684 31.75 30.35 48.45
N ALA A 685 33.03 30.60 48.14
CA ALA A 685 33.65 30.30 46.85
C ALA A 685 34.28 28.89 46.81
N ALA A 686 33.96 27.99 47.76
CA ALA A 686 34.70 26.73 47.95
C ALA A 686 34.70 25.80 46.72
N MET A 687 33.64 25.79 45.89
CA MET A 687 33.61 25.11 44.58
C MET A 687 32.70 25.85 43.58
N PRO A 688 33.25 26.79 42.80
CA PRO A 688 32.47 27.64 41.90
C PRO A 688 32.31 27.04 40.49
N VAL A 689 32.84 25.85 40.22
CA VAL A 689 32.80 25.22 38.90
C VAL A 689 31.82 24.06 38.90
N PHE A 690 30.79 24.12 38.05
CA PHE A 690 29.99 22.96 37.69
C PHE A 690 30.48 22.41 36.37
N GLY A 691 30.68 21.10 36.29
CA GLY A 691 31.07 20.48 35.06
C GLY A 691 30.82 18.98 35.06
N ILE A 692 30.77 18.45 33.85
CA ILE A 692 30.65 17.03 33.58
C ILE A 692 31.81 16.63 32.67
N ASN A 693 32.23 15.39 32.81
CA ASN A 693 33.25 14.79 31.98
C ASN A 693 32.82 13.34 31.73
N TYR A 694 32.18 13.10 30.58
CA TYR A 694 31.67 11.79 30.21
C TYR A 694 32.50 11.18 29.09
N LYS A 695 32.69 9.87 29.17
CA LYS A 695 33.20 9.07 28.05
C LYS A 695 32.00 8.50 27.31
N ILE A 696 31.79 8.98 26.09
CA ILE A 696 30.66 8.60 25.24
C ILE A 696 31.17 7.67 24.13
N PRO A 697 30.46 6.61 23.78
CA PRO A 697 30.83 5.78 22.65
C PRO A 697 30.99 6.60 21.35
N ARG A 698 32.05 6.34 20.60
CA ARG A 698 32.41 7.10 19.40
C ARG A 698 31.34 7.07 18.30
N HIS A 699 30.47 6.06 18.28
CA HIS A 699 29.39 5.92 17.30
C HIS A 699 28.38 7.09 17.32
N TYR A 700 28.28 7.84 18.42
CA TYR A 700 27.47 9.07 18.47
C TYR A 700 28.02 10.19 17.58
N PHE A 701 29.30 10.13 17.21
CA PHE A 701 30.01 11.25 16.61
C PHE A 701 30.64 10.94 15.26
N VAL A 702 30.27 9.86 14.59
CA VAL A 702 30.79 9.50 13.26
C VAL A 702 29.66 9.52 12.24
N ASP A 703 29.97 9.86 10.98
CA ASP A 703 28.96 9.93 9.90
C ASP A 703 28.60 8.55 9.33
N GLU A 704 29.48 7.59 9.51
CA GLU A 704 29.30 6.21 9.06
C GLU A 704 28.24 5.51 9.92
N ILE A 705 27.36 4.75 9.26
CA ILE A 705 26.23 4.09 9.90
C ILE A 705 26.74 2.86 10.66
N PHE A 706 27.14 3.07 11.91
CA PHE A 706 27.38 2.00 12.89
C PHE A 706 26.15 1.92 13.79
N ASN A 707 25.31 0.89 13.59
CA ASN A 707 24.17 0.57 14.46
C ASN A 707 23.29 1.79 14.82
N SER A 708 22.75 2.47 13.80
CA SER A 708 22.06 3.77 13.88
C SER A 708 20.78 3.82 14.73
N THR A 709 20.31 2.69 15.26
CA THR A 709 19.03 2.61 15.97
C THR A 709 19.06 3.28 17.35
N TYR A 710 20.25 3.52 17.93
CA TYR A 710 20.38 4.01 19.31
C TYR A 710 21.38 5.17 19.50
N ALA A 711 21.84 5.80 18.41
CA ALA A 711 22.95 6.74 18.43
C ALA A 711 22.58 8.10 17.81
N ASP A 712 21.73 8.89 18.49
CA ASP A 712 21.41 10.27 18.09
C ASP A 712 22.18 11.28 18.97
N PRO A 713 23.06 12.13 18.40
CA PRO A 713 23.73 13.21 19.13
C PRO A 713 22.77 14.20 19.81
N LYS A 714 21.54 14.33 19.30
CA LYS A 714 20.54 15.24 19.88
C LYS A 714 20.05 14.76 21.24
N ASP A 715 19.70 13.47 21.33
CA ASP A 715 19.26 12.85 22.58
C ASP A 715 20.34 12.98 23.66
N LEU A 716 21.60 12.82 23.26
CA LEU A 716 22.75 13.02 24.14
C LEU A 716 22.90 14.48 24.59
N GLY A 717 22.74 15.43 23.66
CA GLY A 717 22.75 16.87 23.96
C GLY A 717 21.65 17.28 24.95
N ASP A 718 20.44 16.78 24.76
CA ASP A 718 19.29 17.05 25.62
C ASP A 718 19.49 16.48 27.03
N MET A 719 20.00 15.24 27.13
CA MET A 719 20.30 14.58 28.41
C MET A 719 21.36 15.36 29.20
N ILE A 720 22.43 15.77 28.54
CA ILE A 720 23.52 16.55 29.15
C ILE A 720 22.99 17.92 29.62
N ALA A 721 22.18 18.61 28.81
CA ALA A 721 21.57 19.89 29.19
C ALA A 721 20.64 19.76 30.40
N GLN A 722 19.82 18.71 30.45
CA GLN A 722 18.91 18.47 31.57
C GLN A 722 19.68 18.27 32.88
N ALA A 723 20.80 17.52 32.85
CA ALA A 723 21.64 17.33 34.02
C ALA A 723 22.20 18.65 34.60
N PHE A 724 22.58 19.60 33.74
CA PHE A 724 22.98 20.94 34.19
C PHE A 724 21.82 21.71 34.83
N ILE A 725 20.64 21.70 34.19
CA ILE A 725 19.44 22.36 34.73
C ILE A 725 19.09 21.79 36.11
N ASP A 726 19.10 20.47 36.27
CA ASP A 726 18.76 19.82 37.53
C ASP A 726 19.79 20.12 38.64
N ALA A 727 21.09 20.05 38.31
CA ALA A 727 22.16 20.35 39.26
C ALA A 727 22.13 21.82 39.72
N GLU A 728 21.93 22.75 38.79
CA GLU A 728 21.81 24.17 39.08
C GLU A 728 20.56 24.48 39.90
N ASN A 729 19.41 23.93 39.50
CA ASN A 729 18.16 24.08 40.24
C ASN A 729 18.31 23.59 41.68
N ARG A 730 18.97 22.44 41.90
CA ARG A 730 19.25 21.93 43.24
C ARG A 730 20.12 22.89 44.04
N LYS A 731 21.20 23.43 43.46
CA LYS A 731 22.05 24.42 44.15
C LYS A 731 21.25 25.67 44.53
N ILE A 732 20.40 26.19 43.63
CA ILE A 732 19.57 27.37 43.90
C ILE A 732 18.56 27.08 45.01
N VAL A 733 17.87 25.93 44.94
CA VAL A 733 16.92 25.49 45.97
C VAL A 733 17.60 25.36 47.33
N ASP A 734 18.81 24.80 47.40
CA ASP A 734 19.58 24.69 48.64
C ASP A 734 19.90 26.08 49.24
N HIS A 735 20.28 27.05 48.40
CA HIS A 735 20.52 28.43 48.84
C HIS A 735 19.23 29.12 49.33
N LEU A 736 18.11 28.94 48.62
CA LEU A 736 16.81 29.45 49.05
C LEU A 736 16.37 28.81 50.37
N ALA A 737 16.54 27.50 50.51
CA ALA A 737 16.20 26.76 51.72
C ALA A 737 17.04 27.22 52.93
N ALA A 738 18.33 27.48 52.73
CA ALA A 738 19.22 28.00 53.77
C ALA A 738 18.82 29.42 54.25
N LEU A 739 18.25 30.24 53.36
CA LEU A 739 17.74 31.57 53.69
C LEU A 739 16.40 31.55 54.43
N THR A 740 15.74 30.39 54.52
CA THR A 740 14.41 30.29 55.11
C THR A 740 14.49 29.94 56.60
N THR A 741 14.15 30.88 57.48
CA THR A 741 14.19 30.67 58.94
C THR A 741 12.90 30.07 59.53
N ARG A 742 11.80 30.02 58.77
CA ARG A 742 10.51 29.42 59.18
C ARG A 742 9.88 28.63 58.04
N ARG A 743 9.62 27.34 58.26
CA ARG A 743 8.88 26.48 57.33
C ARG A 743 7.42 26.40 57.77
N ALA A 744 6.50 26.84 56.91
CA ALA A 744 5.07 26.68 57.16
C ALA A 744 4.62 25.29 56.67
N LYS A 745 3.55 24.73 57.26
CA LYS A 745 2.95 23.49 56.73
C LYS A 745 2.29 23.79 55.37
N VAL A 746 2.48 22.92 54.36
CA VAL A 746 1.74 23.02 53.08
C VAL A 746 0.27 22.78 53.37
N ARG A 747 -0.47 23.88 53.46
CA ARG A 747 -1.92 23.89 53.35
C ARG A 747 -2.28 24.88 52.25
N THR A 748 -3.22 24.50 51.39
CA THR A 748 -3.73 25.31 50.28
C THR A 748 -4.03 26.75 50.70
N ASP A 749 -4.67 26.92 51.85
CA ASP A 749 -5.02 28.24 52.42
C ASP A 749 -3.80 29.08 52.83
N ALA A 750 -2.69 28.45 53.23
CA ALA A 750 -1.45 29.14 53.59
C ALA A 750 -0.72 29.69 52.34
N VAL A 751 -0.69 28.92 51.26
CA VAL A 751 -0.11 29.33 49.98
C VAL A 751 -0.95 30.44 49.34
N VAL A 752 -2.28 30.26 49.29
CA VAL A 752 -3.21 31.29 48.80
C VAL A 752 -3.06 32.59 49.58
N ARG A 753 -2.98 32.55 50.91
CA ARG A 753 -2.78 33.76 51.73
C ARG A 753 -1.42 34.42 51.49
N ALA A 754 -0.37 33.64 51.26
CA ALA A 754 0.95 34.19 50.97
C ALA A 754 0.96 34.92 49.63
N ILE A 755 0.36 34.33 48.60
CA ILE A 755 0.22 34.96 47.27
C ILE A 755 -0.70 36.19 47.35
N ALA A 756 -1.86 36.08 48.01
CA ALA A 756 -2.81 37.19 48.14
C ALA A 756 -2.22 38.40 48.89
N LYS A 757 -1.30 38.19 49.84
CA LYS A 757 -0.57 39.26 50.52
C LYS A 757 0.36 40.06 49.59
N LEU A 758 0.77 39.48 48.46
CA LEU A 758 1.59 40.15 47.46
C LEU A 758 0.76 41.11 46.59
N GLY A 759 -0.57 40.94 46.53
CA GLY A 759 -1.46 41.80 45.75
C GLY A 759 -1.09 41.86 44.27
N ASP A 760 -1.08 43.07 43.71
CA ASP A 760 -0.75 43.31 42.29
C ASP A 760 0.71 42.95 41.93
N ASP A 761 1.60 42.84 42.93
CA ASP A 761 3.00 42.51 42.74
C ASP A 761 3.26 40.99 42.61
N ALA A 762 2.26 40.13 42.85
CA ALA A 762 2.41 38.67 42.80
C ALA A 762 3.07 38.17 41.51
N SER A 763 2.76 38.81 40.36
CA SER A 763 3.30 38.42 39.04
C SER A 763 4.82 38.52 38.93
N LYS A 764 5.47 39.22 39.86
CA LYS A 764 6.92 39.43 39.90
C LYS A 764 7.65 38.35 40.73
N TYR A 765 6.93 37.45 41.38
CA TYR A 765 7.48 36.39 42.25
C TYR A 765 7.46 35.04 41.53
N ILE A 766 8.39 34.16 41.94
CA ILE A 766 8.49 32.80 41.44
C ILE A 766 8.10 31.82 42.54
N LEU A 767 7.20 30.89 42.19
CA LEU A 767 6.89 29.72 43.00
C LEU A 767 7.60 28.49 42.40
N LEU A 768 8.52 27.91 43.16
CA LEU A 768 9.13 26.63 42.83
C LEU A 768 8.26 25.50 43.37
N ALA A 769 7.97 24.52 42.52
CA ALA A 769 7.16 23.34 42.83
C ALA A 769 7.88 22.04 42.42
N PRO A 770 7.63 20.90 43.08
CA PRO A 770 8.13 19.59 42.64
C PRO A 770 7.53 19.18 41.28
N PHE A 771 8.28 18.44 40.45
CA PHE A 771 7.78 17.89 39.17
C PHE A 771 6.58 16.96 39.38
N GLY A 772 5.56 17.08 38.52
CA GLY A 772 4.28 16.35 38.67
C GLY A 772 3.37 16.92 39.78
N GLY A 773 3.87 17.88 40.56
CA GLY A 773 3.32 18.15 41.88
C GLY A 773 3.42 16.90 42.79
N PRO A 774 2.95 16.99 44.03
CA PRO A 774 2.57 15.77 44.75
C PRO A 774 1.40 15.13 43.98
N ASP A 775 1.70 14.05 43.24
CA ASP A 775 0.77 13.30 42.40
C ASP A 775 -0.60 13.04 43.06
N ALA A 776 -1.62 13.81 42.67
CA ALA A 776 -3.05 13.45 42.62
C ALA A 776 -3.84 14.72 42.30
N GLU A 777 -4.93 14.60 41.55
CA GLU A 777 -5.96 15.64 41.37
C GLU A 777 -6.56 16.19 42.71
N GLU A 778 -6.04 15.78 43.86
CA GLU A 778 -6.51 16.11 45.22
C GLU A 778 -5.83 17.32 45.87
N TRP A 779 -4.73 17.88 45.35
CA TRP A 779 -4.01 18.99 46.03
C TRP A 779 -4.38 20.41 45.57
N TRP A 780 -4.67 20.59 44.29
CA TRP A 780 -4.95 21.92 43.73
C TRP A 780 -6.45 22.21 43.79
N GLU A 781 -6.96 22.58 44.97
CA GLU A 781 -8.30 23.16 45.07
C GLU A 781 -8.43 24.34 44.07
N GLU A 782 -9.63 24.55 43.53
CA GLU A 782 -9.94 25.62 42.56
C GLU A 782 -9.46 27.01 43.03
N SER A 783 -9.44 27.22 44.35
CA SER A 783 -8.94 28.43 45.03
C SER A 783 -7.42 28.67 44.87
N LEU A 784 -6.63 27.60 44.83
CA LEU A 784 -5.18 27.64 44.66
C LEU A 784 -4.82 27.81 43.19
N GLN A 785 -5.51 27.11 42.27
CA GLN A 785 -5.32 27.30 40.83
C GLN A 785 -5.54 28.76 40.39
N ALA A 786 -6.54 29.44 40.96
CA ALA A 786 -6.76 30.86 40.70
C ALA A 786 -5.60 31.75 41.20
N SER A 787 -4.99 31.39 42.33
CA SER A 787 -3.86 32.12 42.91
C SER A 787 -2.53 31.84 42.19
N LEU A 788 -2.33 30.61 41.71
CA LEU A 788 -1.14 30.23 40.93
C LEU A 788 -0.99 31.03 39.64
N LYS A 789 -2.10 31.41 39.00
CA LYS A 789 -2.09 32.28 37.80
C LYS A 789 -1.52 33.68 38.09
N MET A 790 -1.42 34.07 39.35
CA MET A 790 -0.89 35.38 39.76
C MET A 790 0.63 35.37 39.94
N VAL A 791 1.30 34.21 39.95
CA VAL A 791 2.76 34.07 40.15
C VAL A 791 3.39 33.26 39.01
N SER A 792 4.70 33.36 38.81
CA SER A 792 5.40 32.50 37.84
C SER A 792 5.75 31.16 38.49
N VAL A 793 5.16 30.06 38.02
CA VAL A 793 5.43 28.72 38.55
C VAL A 793 6.55 28.06 37.75
N ILE A 794 7.55 27.50 38.42
CA ILE A 794 8.61 26.68 37.82
C ILE A 794 8.64 25.34 38.55
N GLU A 795 8.44 24.25 37.80
CA GLU A 795 8.58 22.89 38.31
C GLU A 795 10.03 22.44 38.30
N THR A 796 10.45 21.72 39.35
CA THR A 796 11.84 21.29 39.51
C THR A 796 11.95 19.97 40.27
N ALA A 797 12.90 19.13 39.85
CA ALA A 797 13.25 17.86 40.52
C ALA A 797 14.06 18.07 41.80
N ALA A 798 14.46 19.31 42.09
CA ALA A 798 15.20 19.66 43.29
C ALA A 798 14.32 19.72 44.55
N LEU A 799 12.99 19.71 44.39
CA LEU A 799 12.02 19.73 45.47
C LEU A 799 11.26 18.40 45.46
N ASP A 800 11.06 17.82 46.64
CA ASP A 800 10.25 16.61 46.82
C ASP A 800 8.84 16.98 47.30
N ASP A 801 8.73 17.56 48.51
CA ASP A 801 7.46 17.81 49.21
C ASP A 801 7.28 19.28 49.64
N THR A 802 8.12 20.16 49.10
CA THR A 802 8.28 21.55 49.54
C THR A 802 7.99 22.52 48.41
N LEU A 803 7.24 23.59 48.70
CA LEU A 803 7.03 24.73 47.80
C LEU A 803 7.85 25.92 48.28
N ILE A 804 8.51 26.64 47.37
CA ILE A 804 9.29 27.83 47.72
C ILE A 804 8.81 29.02 46.90
N LEU A 805 8.27 30.03 47.57
CA LEU A 805 7.91 31.32 46.97
C LEU A 805 9.02 32.34 47.26
N PHE A 806 9.60 32.94 46.21
CA PHE A 806 10.67 33.92 46.38
C PHE A 806 10.60 35.07 45.38
N ASP A 807 11.24 36.20 45.71
CA ASP A 807 11.38 37.33 44.79
C ASP A 807 12.71 37.19 44.01
N PRO A 808 12.68 36.84 42.72
CA PRO A 808 13.91 36.61 41.97
C PRO A 808 14.80 37.84 41.84
N ARG A 809 14.27 39.06 42.04
CA ARG A 809 15.00 40.31 41.80
C ARG A 809 15.95 40.72 42.93
N ARG A 810 15.67 40.28 44.15
CA ARG A 810 16.39 40.70 45.37
C ARG A 810 16.88 39.56 46.25
N THR A 811 16.39 38.34 46.02
CA THR A 811 16.65 37.21 46.92
C THR A 811 18.01 36.58 46.70
N LEU A 812 18.34 36.26 45.45
CA LEU A 812 19.62 35.68 45.08
C LEU A 812 20.24 36.49 43.96
N LEU A 813 21.54 36.70 44.05
CA LEU A 813 22.38 37.21 42.97
C LEU A 813 23.16 36.04 42.37
N SER A 814 23.48 36.13 41.08
CA SER A 814 24.23 35.11 40.37
C SER A 814 25.44 35.70 39.65
N HIS A 815 26.54 34.95 39.58
CA HIS A 815 27.64 35.19 38.66
C HIS A 815 27.90 33.92 37.87
N ILE A 816 27.65 33.97 36.57
CA ILE A 816 27.74 32.81 35.67
C ILE A 816 28.62 33.17 34.47
N HIS A 817 29.64 32.38 34.18
CA HIS A 817 30.41 32.49 32.95
C HIS A 817 30.92 31.14 32.46
N PRO A 818 31.12 30.98 31.13
CA PRO A 818 31.62 29.74 30.56
C PRO A 818 32.99 29.39 31.14
N ARG A 819 33.21 28.12 31.46
CA ARG A 819 34.51 27.66 31.94
C ARG A 819 35.56 27.84 30.85
N THR A 820 36.65 28.52 31.17
CA THR A 820 37.80 28.72 30.29
C THR A 820 38.84 27.62 30.51
N SER A 821 38.65 26.47 29.87
CA SER A 821 39.69 25.43 29.74
C SER A 821 39.85 25.03 28.27
N GLY A 822 41.08 24.69 27.88
CA GLY A 822 41.60 24.77 26.51
C GLY A 822 40.67 24.38 25.37
N GLU A 823 40.04 23.21 25.42
CA GLU A 823 39.25 22.64 24.32
C GLU A 823 37.72 22.84 24.49
N LEU A 824 37.30 23.64 25.48
CA LEU A 824 35.90 23.99 25.68
C LEU A 824 35.55 25.26 24.91
N GLU A 825 34.48 25.19 24.12
CA GLU A 825 33.94 26.36 23.43
C GLU A 825 32.64 26.83 24.10
N PRO A 826 32.45 28.14 24.28
CA PRO A 826 31.18 28.68 24.77
C PRO A 826 30.02 28.27 23.86
N VAL A 827 28.94 27.75 24.45
CA VAL A 827 27.72 27.43 23.72
C VAL A 827 26.78 28.62 23.79
N GLY A 828 26.81 29.47 22.76
CA GLY A 828 25.98 30.68 22.70
C GLY A 828 26.16 31.58 23.92
N GLU A 829 25.06 32.10 24.46
CA GLU A 829 25.00 32.95 25.67
C GLU A 829 24.60 32.16 26.93
N THR A 830 24.66 30.82 26.88
CA THR A 830 24.18 29.95 27.97
C THR A 830 25.01 30.06 29.26
N GLY A 831 26.24 30.57 29.18
CA GLY A 831 27.17 30.59 30.31
C GLY A 831 27.89 29.26 30.54
N ILE A 832 27.68 28.26 29.67
CA ILE A 832 28.34 26.95 29.71
C ILE A 832 29.27 26.82 28.50
N ALA A 833 30.43 26.21 28.70
CA ALA A 833 31.32 25.80 27.62
C ALA A 833 31.25 24.27 27.44
N LEU A 834 31.29 23.80 26.20
CA LEU A 834 31.19 22.39 25.82
C LEU A 834 32.28 22.05 24.80
N GLY A 835 32.96 20.93 25.01
CA GLY A 835 33.99 20.39 24.12
C GLY A 835 33.76 18.90 23.90
N VAL A 836 33.96 18.48 22.65
CA VAL A 836 34.00 17.07 22.26
C VAL A 836 35.45 16.78 21.87
N ILE A 837 36.13 15.97 22.67
CA ILE A 837 37.57 15.79 22.65
C ILE A 837 37.90 14.35 22.29
N ASP A 838 38.69 14.21 21.23
CA ASP A 838 39.15 12.94 20.70
C ASP A 838 40.49 12.53 21.32
N ASP A 839 40.50 12.29 22.65
CA ASP A 839 41.71 11.93 23.40
C ASP A 839 41.65 10.54 24.08
N VAL A 840 40.52 9.82 23.94
CA VAL A 840 40.29 8.51 24.58
C VAL A 840 40.32 7.38 23.55
N ASN A 841 41.52 6.96 23.17
CA ASN A 841 41.70 5.74 22.37
C ASN A 841 41.70 4.50 23.28
N ASP A 842 40.54 4.12 23.78
CA ASP A 842 40.35 2.76 24.29
C ASP A 842 40.24 1.82 23.08
N GLN A 843 41.19 0.90 22.92
CA GLN A 843 41.31 0.06 21.73
C GLN A 843 40.16 -0.95 21.61
N ASP A 844 39.55 -1.33 22.75
CA ASP A 844 38.48 -2.34 22.80
C ASP A 844 37.07 -1.71 22.74
N ASP A 845 36.94 -0.42 23.07
CA ASP A 845 35.65 0.30 23.09
C ASP A 845 35.87 1.81 22.81
N PRO A 846 35.97 2.21 21.52
CA PRO A 846 36.36 3.56 21.13
C PRO A 846 35.40 4.61 21.71
N LYS A 847 35.95 5.53 22.50
CA LYS A 847 35.19 6.57 23.20
C LYS A 847 35.67 7.96 22.82
N VAL A 848 34.76 8.91 22.90
CA VAL A 848 35.03 10.34 22.77
C VAL A 848 34.68 10.98 24.09
N ARG A 849 35.53 11.88 24.55
CA ARG A 849 35.30 12.60 25.80
C ARG A 849 34.43 13.80 25.53
N VAL A 850 33.30 13.90 26.21
CA VAL A 850 32.44 15.08 26.19
C VAL A 850 32.62 15.78 27.53
N GLU A 851 33.23 16.96 27.48
CA GLU A 851 33.44 17.82 28.64
C GLU A 851 32.55 19.05 28.52
N ALA A 852 31.83 19.38 29.58
CA ALA A 852 31.10 20.64 29.65
C ALA A 852 31.28 21.27 31.03
N GLY A 853 31.26 22.59 31.11
CA GLY A 853 31.30 23.26 32.40
C GLY A 853 31.03 24.75 32.38
N GLU A 854 30.64 25.24 33.55
CA GLU A 854 30.37 26.63 33.85
C GLU A 854 31.02 27.00 35.19
N TYR A 855 31.41 28.26 35.30
CA TYR A 855 31.67 28.87 36.59
C TYR A 855 30.35 29.51 37.06
N VAL A 856 29.82 29.05 38.20
CA VAL A 856 28.60 29.60 38.80
C VAL A 856 28.69 29.70 40.32
N VAL A 857 28.39 30.91 40.79
CA VAL A 857 28.29 31.27 42.21
C VAL A 857 26.95 31.95 42.43
N PHE A 858 26.22 31.51 43.46
CA PHE A 858 24.99 32.14 43.94
C PHE A 858 25.23 32.64 45.35
N TRP A 859 24.68 33.79 45.70
CA TRP A 859 24.71 34.32 47.07
C TRP A 859 23.46 35.15 47.37
N PRO A 860 23.12 35.36 48.65
CA PRO A 860 21.97 36.15 49.06
C PRO A 860 22.10 37.61 48.63
N GLY A 861 21.00 38.23 48.20
CA GLY A 861 20.94 39.68 48.00
C GLY A 861 20.74 40.44 49.32
N ASP A 862 20.74 41.77 49.24
CA ASP A 862 20.72 42.66 50.42
C ASP A 862 19.42 42.59 51.25
N ASP A 863 18.30 42.15 50.65
CA ASP A 863 16.99 42.01 51.30
C ASP A 863 16.23 40.78 50.75
N PRO A 864 16.59 39.55 51.19
CA PRO A 864 16.06 38.34 50.60
C PRO A 864 14.62 38.06 51.03
N PHE A 865 13.76 37.73 50.06
CA PHE A 865 12.38 37.33 50.31
C PHE A 865 12.19 35.86 49.93
N VAL A 866 12.03 34.99 50.94
CA VAL A 866 11.75 33.56 50.74
C VAL A 866 10.70 33.08 51.72
N HIS A 867 9.70 32.36 51.21
CA HIS A 867 8.74 31.61 52.00
C HIS A 867 8.69 30.16 51.53
N ALA A 868 9.05 29.23 52.44
CA ALA A 868 8.96 27.80 52.19
C ALA A 868 7.75 27.17 52.90
N PHE A 869 7.08 26.27 52.18
CA PHE A 869 5.96 25.45 52.66
C PHE A 869 6.37 23.99 52.56
N GLN A 870 6.31 23.23 53.66
CA GLN A 870 6.68 21.81 53.68
C GLN A 870 5.48 20.90 53.99
N SER A 871 5.29 19.80 53.26
CA SER A 871 4.32 18.76 53.61
C SER A 871 4.67 18.15 54.98
N SER A 872 3.68 17.63 55.72
CA SER A 872 3.94 17.00 57.03
C SER A 872 4.20 15.52 56.93
#